data_AF-A0A534DQE6-F1
#
_entry.id   AF-A0A534DQE6-F1
#
_cell.length_a   1.000
_cell.length_b   1.000
_cell.length_c   1.000
_cell.angle_alpha   90.00
_cell.angle_beta   90.00
_cell.angle_gamma   90.00
#
_symmetry.space_group_name_H-M   'P 1'
#
loop_
_entity.id
_entity.type
_entity.pdbx_description
1 polymer ?
#
loop_
_entity_poly.entity_id
_entity_poly.type
_entity_poly.pdbx_seq_one_letter_code
_entity_poly.pdbx_strand_id
1 'polypeptide(L)'
;MAASASYADLAAAAGHAAEAQQARRTSEQAGHAVTERYWDARRGVWISAHTRSGAPVTDPDLNPAALIRNSLLTAGQRDSLLDRLASADFQADWGTRSKAVSAASYDPNAYASGSVWALGTSGIAGTYWSAHRPLTALAVWNALLPWSSLDSLGHMHEVLAGDLYHPEVESVPEQTWSSASFLTTTVEGLLGLRVQGASGRVSFAPHLPPAWSAVTVRHVRVKGSDLTLHVTQLPGEVRLQAENAGAPVTMRFDPEIPLGATLRNALLDDRPVAALLEPNLEDTHVRLDLTLPHGGTRLEIVYQGGVAILPAPPRPEIGDSSAAIKFTGVSLAGRLLTLELDHPTSTASAFELRTPWVIASAQGAGLEAVSPGHYRFTVGAPTTAGAAGAYQHGKVTVAFAAVDVHRSQGERLMGRQSGVSLSRRDFIGTGLVAGIGTALAGPPAEAQPAGSSLPLTTKAIPSSGERLATIGIGTDTFGESARDEIRAELERMSELGASVIDTAAAYGDSEALIGDALESLGIRDKMFIATKLVGSSANPFTPSGAASFDRSLERLRTRRVDLLQVHNLNGVAELIPTMQEWKKAGRIRYIGATTSRVAQHAQMLQVMHNYPLDFIQVDYSIANRDAAEAILPFAEERRIGVLANLPFGHATLLRQAADRKLPPWAADIDVASWAQYLLKYVISHPAVTCAIPGSTRLSHLVDNQAAGRGRLPDAAMRRKMEDYWDAKRW
;
A
#
# COMPACT_ATOMS: atom_id res chain seq x y z
N MET A 1 36.46 -12.98 5.24
CA MET A 1 36.35 -11.54 5.58
C MET A 1 35.32 -11.29 6.69
N ALA A 2 34.01 -11.30 6.43
CA ALA A 2 33.00 -10.94 7.44
C ALA A 2 33.09 -11.74 8.76
N ALA A 3 33.38 -13.04 8.68
CA ALA A 3 33.65 -13.87 9.86
C ALA A 3 34.87 -13.38 10.66
N SER A 4 35.94 -12.95 9.99
CA SER A 4 37.13 -12.39 10.63
C SER A 4 36.85 -11.04 11.27
N ALA A 5 36.07 -10.17 10.61
CA ALA A 5 35.64 -8.90 11.19
C ALA A 5 34.78 -9.11 12.46
N SER A 6 33.80 -10.01 12.39
CA SER A 6 32.93 -10.34 13.53
C SER A 6 33.72 -10.97 14.68
N TYR A 7 34.65 -11.87 14.37
CA TYR A 7 35.56 -12.43 15.37
C TYR A 7 36.46 -11.36 16.00
N ALA A 8 36.90 -10.36 15.21
CA ALA A 8 37.68 -9.27 15.75
C ALA A 8 36.92 -8.45 16.80
N ASP A 9 35.62 -8.22 16.57
CA ASP A 9 34.76 -7.50 17.51
C ASP A 9 34.49 -8.33 18.77
N LEU A 10 34.25 -9.64 18.62
CA LEU A 10 34.11 -10.57 19.75
C LEU A 10 35.40 -10.65 20.59
N ALA A 11 36.54 -10.80 19.94
CA ALA A 11 37.85 -10.85 20.60
C ALA A 11 38.14 -9.53 21.34
N ALA A 12 37.84 -8.39 20.72
CA ALA A 12 38.00 -7.08 21.37
C ALA A 12 37.09 -6.95 22.60
N ALA A 13 35.82 -7.35 22.48
CA ALA A 13 34.87 -7.31 23.59
C ALA A 13 35.27 -8.25 24.75
N ALA A 14 35.93 -9.37 24.45
CA ALA A 14 36.43 -10.32 25.43
C ALA A 14 37.82 -9.95 26.00
N GLY A 15 38.43 -8.82 25.59
CA GLY A 15 39.74 -8.37 26.08
C GLY A 15 40.96 -9.00 25.37
N HIS A 16 40.74 -9.72 24.28
CA HIS A 16 41.76 -10.38 23.45
C HIS A 16 42.25 -9.44 22.33
N ALA A 17 43.01 -8.41 22.71
CA ALA A 17 43.41 -7.34 21.79
C ALA A 17 44.31 -7.80 20.63
N ALA A 18 45.20 -8.77 20.85
CA ALA A 18 46.11 -9.28 19.83
C ALA A 18 45.37 -10.08 18.75
N GLU A 19 44.46 -10.95 19.18
CA GLU A 19 43.59 -11.75 18.34
C GLU A 19 42.63 -10.87 17.55
N ALA A 20 42.07 -9.82 18.18
CA ALA A 20 41.24 -8.84 17.51
C ALA A 20 42.01 -8.11 16.39
N GLN A 21 43.24 -7.67 16.66
CA GLN A 21 44.06 -6.99 15.66
C GLN A 21 44.45 -7.92 14.51
N GLN A 22 44.80 -9.17 14.82
CA GLN A 22 45.10 -10.17 13.80
C GLN A 22 43.89 -10.45 12.90
N ALA A 23 42.71 -10.60 13.51
CA ALA A 23 41.48 -10.84 12.77
C ALA A 23 41.06 -9.66 11.88
N ARG A 24 41.29 -8.40 12.32
CA ARG A 24 41.13 -7.20 11.49
C ARG A 24 42.04 -7.24 10.26
N ARG A 25 43.34 -7.50 10.46
CA ARG A 25 44.30 -7.64 9.35
C ARG A 25 43.89 -8.76 8.37
N THR A 26 43.47 -9.91 8.88
CA THR A 26 42.99 -11.02 8.04
C THR A 26 41.73 -10.64 7.27
N SER A 27 40.83 -9.87 7.88
CA SER A 27 39.63 -9.35 7.20
C SER A 27 40.02 -8.43 6.04
N GLU A 28 40.90 -7.46 6.27
CA GLU A 28 41.40 -6.52 5.25
C GLU A 28 42.09 -7.26 4.09
N GLN A 29 43.02 -8.17 4.40
CA GLN A 29 43.72 -8.98 3.39
C GLN A 29 42.75 -9.82 2.57
N ALA A 30 41.76 -10.45 3.21
CA ALA A 30 40.73 -11.21 2.50
C ALA A 30 39.88 -10.31 1.59
N GLY A 31 39.58 -9.07 2.02
CA GLY A 31 38.86 -8.09 1.19
C GLY A 31 39.62 -7.77 -0.10
N HIS A 32 40.91 -7.44 0.01
CA HIS A 32 41.76 -7.17 -1.15
C HIS A 32 41.85 -8.36 -2.12
N ALA A 33 42.09 -9.58 -1.59
CA ALA A 33 42.20 -10.78 -2.41
C ALA A 33 40.89 -11.12 -3.14
N VAL A 34 39.73 -10.88 -2.52
CA VAL A 34 38.42 -11.08 -3.15
C VAL A 34 38.22 -10.12 -4.31
N THR A 35 38.45 -8.82 -4.10
CA THR A 35 38.28 -7.82 -5.17
C THR A 35 39.26 -8.04 -6.32
N GLU A 36 40.52 -8.41 -6.05
CA GLU A 36 41.51 -8.69 -7.08
C GLU A 36 41.16 -9.92 -7.94
N ARG A 37 40.66 -10.99 -7.30
CA ARG A 37 40.40 -12.26 -7.99
C ARG A 37 39.07 -12.31 -8.74
N TYR A 38 38.06 -11.60 -8.24
CA TYR A 38 36.69 -11.74 -8.72
C TYR A 38 36.13 -10.49 -9.41
N TRP A 39 36.95 -9.46 -9.64
CA TRP A 39 36.59 -8.33 -10.49
C TRP A 39 37.27 -8.44 -11.87
N ASP A 40 36.49 -8.53 -12.94
CA ASP A 40 37.02 -8.38 -14.30
C ASP A 40 37.12 -6.89 -14.64
N ALA A 41 38.30 -6.31 -14.43
CA ALA A 41 38.55 -4.90 -14.72
C ALA A 41 38.39 -4.53 -16.20
N ARG A 42 38.54 -5.47 -17.14
CA ARG A 42 38.41 -5.19 -18.58
C ARG A 42 36.95 -5.06 -18.99
N ARG A 43 36.09 -5.90 -18.41
CA ARG A 43 34.64 -5.91 -18.70
C ARG A 43 33.83 -5.07 -17.73
N GLY A 44 34.42 -4.67 -16.60
CA GLY A 44 33.72 -3.94 -15.54
C GLY A 44 32.63 -4.78 -14.87
N VAL A 45 32.82 -6.11 -14.78
CA VAL A 45 31.83 -7.04 -14.22
C VAL A 45 32.41 -7.87 -13.10
N TRP A 46 31.53 -8.30 -12.20
CA TRP A 46 31.84 -9.30 -11.20
C TRP A 46 31.94 -10.70 -11.81
N ILE A 47 32.87 -11.49 -11.29
CA ILE A 47 33.04 -12.91 -11.61
C ILE A 47 32.39 -13.71 -10.49
N SER A 48 31.26 -14.34 -10.76
CA SER A 48 30.48 -15.03 -9.73
C SER A 48 31.08 -16.37 -9.32
N ALA A 49 31.78 -17.03 -10.25
CA ALA A 49 32.45 -18.29 -10.01
C ALA A 49 33.55 -18.53 -11.07
N HIS A 50 34.32 -19.60 -10.89
CA HIS A 50 35.15 -20.15 -11.95
C HIS A 50 34.66 -21.56 -12.27
N THR A 51 34.61 -21.92 -13.56
CA THR A 51 34.25 -23.27 -13.99
C THR A 51 35.30 -24.29 -13.53
N ARG A 52 35.03 -25.60 -13.70
CA ARG A 52 36.02 -26.65 -13.42
C ARG A 52 37.32 -26.50 -14.22
N SER A 53 37.26 -25.88 -15.41
CA SER A 53 38.45 -25.58 -16.23
C SER A 53 39.16 -24.29 -15.81
N GLY A 54 38.67 -23.59 -14.79
CA GLY A 54 39.23 -22.33 -14.30
C GLY A 54 38.80 -21.10 -15.11
N ALA A 55 37.84 -21.23 -16.02
CA ALA A 55 37.32 -20.09 -16.78
C ALA A 55 36.38 -19.23 -15.90
N PRO A 56 36.45 -17.89 -15.96
CA PRO A 56 35.57 -17.03 -15.17
C PRO A 56 34.12 -17.09 -15.67
N VAL A 57 33.17 -17.20 -14.74
CA VAL A 57 31.73 -17.08 -15.01
C VAL A 57 31.35 -15.62 -14.82
N THR A 58 30.91 -14.98 -15.90
CA THR A 58 30.64 -13.53 -15.96
C THR A 58 29.19 -13.20 -16.29
N ASP A 59 28.32 -14.22 -16.29
CA ASP A 59 26.88 -14.03 -16.43
C ASP A 59 26.36 -13.13 -15.30
N PRO A 60 25.65 -12.04 -15.61
CA PRO A 60 25.21 -11.10 -14.58
C PRO A 60 24.20 -11.74 -13.63
N ASP A 61 24.49 -11.73 -12.34
CA ASP A 61 23.64 -12.27 -11.28
C ASP A 61 23.53 -11.32 -10.06
N LEU A 62 22.78 -11.74 -9.03
CA LEU A 62 22.58 -10.96 -7.80
C LEU A 62 23.74 -10.96 -6.80
N ASN A 63 24.74 -11.83 -6.97
CA ASN A 63 25.81 -12.01 -5.98
C ASN A 63 26.60 -10.73 -5.63
N PRO A 64 26.81 -9.75 -6.55
CA PRO A 64 27.55 -8.54 -6.23
C PRO A 64 26.94 -7.69 -5.11
N ALA A 65 25.64 -7.82 -4.82
CA ALA A 65 24.96 -7.03 -3.79
C ALA A 65 25.58 -7.20 -2.40
N ALA A 66 25.99 -8.41 -2.05
CA ALA A 66 26.65 -8.67 -0.77
C ALA A 66 28.00 -7.96 -0.65
N LEU A 67 28.71 -7.74 -1.76
CA LEU A 67 30.01 -7.05 -1.78
C LEU A 67 29.87 -5.55 -1.59
N ILE A 68 28.84 -4.98 -2.21
CA ILE A 68 28.52 -3.55 -2.10
C ILE A 68 28.36 -3.16 -0.62
N ARG A 69 27.62 -3.97 0.15
CA ARG A 69 27.41 -3.73 1.59
C ARG A 69 28.67 -3.84 2.45
N ASN A 70 29.70 -4.53 1.96
CA ASN A 70 30.96 -4.71 2.68
C ASN A 70 32.05 -3.71 2.24
N SER A 71 31.70 -2.71 1.41
CA SER A 71 32.63 -1.66 0.96
C SER A 71 33.90 -2.18 0.29
N LEU A 72 33.80 -3.32 -0.41
CA LEU A 72 34.93 -3.96 -1.10
C LEU A 72 35.21 -3.38 -2.49
N LEU A 73 34.29 -2.55 -2.99
CA LEU A 73 34.32 -1.97 -4.32
C LEU A 73 34.59 -0.48 -4.24
N THR A 74 35.28 0.06 -5.24
CA THR A 74 35.36 1.50 -5.44
C THR A 74 33.98 2.10 -5.72
N ALA A 75 33.81 3.41 -5.50
CA ALA A 75 32.53 4.09 -5.75
C ALA A 75 32.01 3.86 -7.18
N GLY A 76 32.87 4.02 -8.20
CA GLY A 76 32.48 3.80 -9.60
C GLY A 76 32.09 2.35 -9.92
N GLN A 77 32.80 1.36 -9.35
CA GLN A 77 32.42 -0.06 -9.52
C GLN A 77 31.07 -0.36 -8.88
N ARG A 78 30.85 0.16 -7.66
CA ARG A 78 29.59 0.02 -6.94
C ARG A 78 28.44 0.65 -7.72
N ASP A 79 28.61 1.89 -8.19
CA ASP A 79 27.54 2.63 -8.85
C ASP A 79 27.14 1.95 -10.17
N SER A 80 28.13 1.48 -10.96
CA SER A 80 27.88 0.70 -12.18
C SER A 80 27.09 -0.59 -11.93
N LEU A 81 27.40 -1.32 -10.85
CA LEU A 81 26.64 -2.53 -10.48
C LEU A 81 25.23 -2.19 -10.01
N LEU A 82 25.05 -1.13 -9.22
CA LEU A 82 23.74 -0.68 -8.76
C LEU A 82 22.85 -0.25 -9.92
N ASP A 83 23.38 0.52 -10.89
CA ASP A 83 22.64 0.93 -12.08
C ASP A 83 22.15 -0.30 -12.87
N ARG A 84 23.02 -1.31 -13.01
CA ARG A 84 22.67 -2.55 -13.71
C ARG A 84 21.61 -3.36 -12.96
N LEU A 85 21.77 -3.49 -11.64
CA LEU A 85 20.78 -4.17 -10.79
C LEU A 85 19.46 -3.42 -10.76
N ALA A 86 19.42 -2.11 -11.01
CA ALA A 86 18.20 -1.31 -10.98
C ALA A 86 17.38 -1.43 -12.27
N SER A 87 18.01 -1.89 -13.36
CA SER A 87 17.39 -2.04 -14.68
C SER A 87 16.29 -3.11 -14.71
N ALA A 88 15.43 -3.02 -15.72
CA ALA A 88 14.39 -4.03 -16.00
C ALA A 88 14.97 -5.42 -16.33
N ASP A 89 16.27 -5.50 -16.65
CA ASP A 89 16.99 -6.77 -16.85
C ASP A 89 17.02 -7.60 -15.56
N PHE A 90 17.00 -6.96 -14.40
CA PHE A 90 16.94 -7.60 -13.08
C PHE A 90 15.60 -7.38 -12.38
N GLN A 91 14.99 -6.21 -12.52
CA GLN A 91 13.80 -5.84 -11.74
C GLN A 91 12.51 -6.24 -12.46
N ALA A 92 11.68 -7.03 -11.78
CA ALA A 92 10.29 -7.27 -12.10
C ALA A 92 9.38 -6.47 -11.15
N ASP A 93 8.09 -6.39 -11.46
CA ASP A 93 7.08 -5.74 -10.61
C ASP A 93 6.85 -6.45 -9.27
N TRP A 94 7.36 -7.67 -9.13
CA TRP A 94 7.30 -8.48 -7.91
C TRP A 94 8.67 -8.74 -7.28
N GLY A 95 9.75 -8.10 -7.75
CA GLY A 95 11.05 -8.14 -7.08
C GLY A 95 12.22 -8.32 -8.04
N THR A 96 13.37 -8.68 -7.48
CA THR A 96 14.62 -8.81 -8.24
C THR A 96 14.91 -10.26 -8.63
N ARG A 97 15.08 -10.50 -9.94
CA ARG A 97 15.49 -11.79 -10.51
C ARG A 97 16.89 -12.17 -10.06
N SER A 98 17.13 -13.46 -9.81
CA SER A 98 18.44 -14.01 -9.43
C SER A 98 19.51 -13.86 -10.51
N LYS A 99 19.09 -13.69 -11.76
CA LYS A 99 19.94 -13.50 -12.93
C LYS A 99 19.30 -12.51 -13.90
N ALA A 100 20.14 -11.78 -14.63
CA ALA A 100 19.68 -10.89 -15.70
C ALA A 100 18.93 -11.66 -16.79
N VAL A 101 17.83 -11.10 -17.31
CA VAL A 101 17.08 -11.66 -18.46
C VAL A 101 17.99 -11.80 -19.69
N SER A 102 18.95 -10.89 -19.86
CA SER A 102 19.94 -10.90 -20.94
C SER A 102 21.02 -11.97 -20.81
N ALA A 103 21.12 -12.67 -19.68
CA ALA A 103 22.12 -13.70 -19.47
C ALA A 103 21.79 -14.97 -20.28
N ALA A 104 22.81 -15.60 -20.88
CA ALA A 104 22.62 -16.83 -21.65
C ALA A 104 22.11 -18.01 -20.79
N SER A 105 22.37 -17.97 -19.48
CA SER A 105 21.90 -18.96 -18.52
C SER A 105 20.65 -18.51 -17.75
N TYR A 106 19.90 -17.53 -18.27
CA TYR A 106 18.61 -17.14 -17.71
C TYR A 106 17.55 -18.23 -17.92
N ASP A 107 16.91 -18.65 -16.84
CA ASP A 107 15.73 -19.50 -16.84
C ASP A 107 14.75 -18.98 -15.77
N PRO A 108 13.60 -18.43 -16.18
CA PRO A 108 12.66 -17.78 -15.27
C PRO A 108 12.03 -18.73 -14.25
N ASN A 109 12.11 -20.05 -14.44
CA ASN A 109 11.56 -21.05 -13.54
C ASN A 109 12.66 -21.85 -12.80
N ALA A 110 13.92 -21.43 -12.94
CA ALA A 110 15.02 -22.05 -12.22
C ALA A 110 15.37 -21.23 -10.99
N TYR A 111 15.32 -21.89 -9.83
CA TYR A 111 15.63 -21.31 -8.52
C TYR A 111 16.83 -20.35 -8.53
N ALA A 112 18.00 -20.76 -9.05
CA ALA A 112 19.22 -19.93 -9.02
C ALA A 112 19.59 -19.28 -10.35
N SER A 113 18.68 -19.26 -11.33
CA SER A 113 19.02 -18.82 -12.69
C SER A 113 17.99 -17.94 -13.36
N GLY A 114 17.01 -17.41 -12.63
CA GLY A 114 16.11 -16.40 -13.17
C GLY A 114 14.88 -16.11 -12.32
N SER A 115 14.59 -16.96 -11.33
CA SER A 115 13.51 -16.74 -10.38
C SER A 115 13.76 -15.52 -9.49
N VAL A 116 12.68 -14.97 -8.94
CA VAL A 116 12.70 -13.83 -8.01
C VAL A 116 12.63 -14.35 -6.58
N TRP A 117 13.56 -13.93 -5.73
CA TRP A 117 13.62 -14.35 -4.32
C TRP A 117 13.16 -13.23 -3.41
N ALA A 118 12.28 -13.49 -2.45
CA ALA A 118 11.93 -12.47 -1.44
C ALA A 118 13.17 -12.08 -0.59
N LEU A 119 13.98 -13.08 -0.20
CA LEU A 119 15.24 -12.87 0.51
C LEU A 119 16.22 -12.02 -0.31
N GLY A 120 16.42 -12.36 -1.59
CA GLY A 120 17.31 -11.63 -2.49
C GLY A 120 16.85 -10.20 -2.71
N THR A 121 15.57 -10.02 -3.05
CA THR A 121 14.93 -8.71 -3.27
C THR A 121 15.03 -7.82 -2.03
N SER A 122 14.75 -8.36 -0.84
CA SER A 122 14.90 -7.63 0.42
C SER A 122 16.36 -7.19 0.64
N GLY A 123 17.32 -8.10 0.40
CA GLY A 123 18.73 -7.78 0.51
C GLY A 123 19.19 -6.69 -0.46
N ILE A 124 18.64 -6.67 -1.68
CA ILE A 124 18.89 -5.65 -2.70
C ILE A 124 18.32 -4.30 -2.29
N ALA A 125 17.07 -4.24 -1.80
CA ALA A 125 16.49 -3.01 -1.27
C ALA A 125 17.35 -2.42 -0.15
N GLY A 126 17.80 -3.25 0.81
CA GLY A 126 18.74 -2.84 1.85
C GLY A 126 20.07 -2.32 1.33
N THR A 127 20.55 -2.86 0.21
CA THR A 127 21.79 -2.42 -0.46
C THR A 127 21.61 -1.02 -1.05
N TYR A 128 20.49 -0.74 -1.72
CA TYR A 128 20.19 0.59 -2.26
C TYR A 128 20.07 1.66 -1.17
N TRP A 129 19.38 1.39 -0.05
CA TRP A 129 19.35 2.32 1.08
C TRP A 129 20.74 2.60 1.63
N SER A 130 21.55 1.55 1.85
CA SER A 130 22.93 1.73 2.33
C SER A 130 23.84 2.50 1.36
N ALA A 131 23.45 2.57 0.09
CA ALA A 131 24.16 3.27 -0.97
C ALA A 131 23.59 4.65 -1.29
N HIS A 132 22.67 5.17 -0.48
CA HIS A 132 22.02 6.47 -0.67
C HIS A 132 21.20 6.56 -1.97
N ARG A 133 20.43 5.51 -2.28
CA ARG A 133 19.51 5.41 -3.43
C ARG A 133 18.07 5.04 -3.00
N PRO A 134 17.39 5.87 -2.19
CA PRO A 134 16.13 5.51 -1.54
C PRO A 134 14.96 5.34 -2.52
N LEU A 135 14.94 6.04 -3.67
CA LEU A 135 13.88 5.88 -4.67
C LEU A 135 13.84 4.44 -5.21
N THR A 136 14.98 3.93 -5.65
CA THR A 136 15.11 2.56 -6.14
C THR A 136 14.90 1.55 -5.01
N ALA A 137 15.46 1.81 -3.82
CA ALA A 137 15.26 0.95 -2.65
C ALA A 137 13.77 0.75 -2.32
N LEU A 138 13.02 1.85 -2.28
CA LEU A 138 11.58 1.85 -1.97
C LEU A 138 10.78 1.12 -3.05
N ALA A 139 11.12 1.29 -4.34
CA ALA A 139 10.47 0.59 -5.43
C ALA A 139 10.69 -0.94 -5.33
N VAL A 140 11.92 -1.37 -5.08
CA VAL A 140 12.28 -2.79 -4.92
C VAL A 140 11.61 -3.40 -3.68
N TRP A 141 11.60 -2.68 -2.55
CA TRP A 141 10.93 -3.13 -1.33
C TRP A 141 9.41 -3.23 -1.51
N ASN A 142 8.77 -2.24 -2.15
CA ASN A 142 7.33 -2.25 -2.42
C ASN A 142 6.90 -3.41 -3.32
N ALA A 143 7.77 -3.91 -4.20
CA ALA A 143 7.49 -5.06 -5.05
C ALA A 143 7.22 -6.36 -4.27
N LEU A 144 7.63 -6.41 -2.99
CA LEU A 144 7.36 -7.54 -2.10
C LEU A 144 6.01 -7.44 -1.37
N LEU A 145 5.39 -6.25 -1.29
CA LEU A 145 4.10 -6.09 -0.60
C LEU A 145 3.00 -7.01 -1.14
N PRO A 146 2.83 -7.19 -2.46
CA PRO A 146 1.82 -8.08 -3.01
C PRO A 146 1.98 -9.55 -2.58
N TRP A 147 3.21 -10.00 -2.26
CA TRP A 147 3.49 -11.39 -1.89
C TRP A 147 2.73 -11.81 -0.64
N SER A 148 2.56 -10.87 0.30
CA SER A 148 1.87 -11.07 1.59
C SER A 148 0.37 -11.40 1.46
N SER A 149 -0.16 -11.48 0.24
CA SER A 149 -1.57 -11.74 -0.04
C SER A 149 -1.81 -12.80 -1.12
N LEU A 150 -0.75 -13.46 -1.61
CA LEU A 150 -0.86 -14.44 -2.70
C LEU A 150 -1.63 -15.70 -2.28
N ASP A 151 -1.25 -16.29 -1.15
CA ASP A 151 -1.86 -17.53 -0.65
C ASP A 151 -2.67 -17.29 0.61
N SER A 152 -2.06 -16.61 1.59
CA SER A 152 -2.70 -16.19 2.84
C SER A 152 -2.05 -14.92 3.38
N LEU A 153 -2.81 -14.18 4.19
CA LEU A 153 -2.39 -12.86 4.66
C LEU A 153 -1.14 -12.96 5.55
N GLY A 154 -0.09 -12.24 5.18
CA GLY A 154 1.18 -12.18 5.91
C GLY A 154 2.19 -13.27 5.54
N HIS A 155 1.81 -14.26 4.72
CA HIS A 155 2.74 -15.29 4.26
C HIS A 155 3.59 -14.76 3.10
N MET A 156 4.89 -15.05 3.14
CA MET A 156 5.81 -14.71 2.05
C MET A 156 6.41 -15.97 1.47
N HIS A 157 6.14 -16.18 0.19
CA HIS A 157 6.74 -17.23 -0.63
C HIS A 157 8.26 -17.13 -0.63
N GLU A 158 8.93 -18.26 -0.83
CA GLU A 158 10.38 -18.28 -1.00
C GLU A 158 10.79 -17.65 -2.33
N VAL A 159 10.20 -18.15 -3.43
CA VAL A 159 10.53 -17.78 -4.80
C VAL A 159 9.29 -17.64 -5.68
N LEU A 160 9.33 -16.70 -6.62
CA LEU A 160 8.36 -16.54 -7.71
C LEU A 160 9.09 -16.66 -9.05
N ALA A 161 8.37 -16.98 -10.12
CA ALA A 161 8.94 -17.01 -11.46
C ALA A 161 9.48 -15.64 -11.90
N GLY A 162 10.46 -15.66 -12.80
CA GLY A 162 11.18 -14.48 -13.26
C GLY A 162 10.38 -13.59 -14.23
N ASP A 163 9.59 -14.19 -15.13
CA ASP A 163 8.96 -13.47 -16.24
C ASP A 163 7.49 -13.15 -16.02
N LEU A 164 6.81 -13.92 -15.19
CA LEU A 164 5.39 -13.78 -14.88
C LEU A 164 5.19 -13.82 -13.36
N TYR A 165 4.23 -13.05 -12.88
CA TYR A 165 3.89 -13.03 -11.45
C TYR A 165 3.17 -14.31 -11.05
N HIS A 166 3.88 -15.32 -10.57
CA HIS A 166 3.31 -16.50 -9.92
C HIS A 166 4.37 -17.23 -9.07
N PRO A 167 3.97 -17.99 -8.05
CA PRO A 167 4.88 -18.89 -7.33
C PRO A 167 5.50 -19.94 -8.27
N GLU A 168 6.78 -20.29 -8.04
CA GLU A 168 7.34 -21.49 -8.67
C GLU A 168 6.70 -22.76 -8.08
N VAL A 169 6.71 -23.86 -8.83
CA VAL A 169 6.12 -25.13 -8.40
C VAL A 169 6.78 -25.65 -7.13
N GLU A 170 8.10 -25.49 -7.02
CA GLU A 170 8.90 -25.90 -5.86
C GLU A 170 8.97 -24.84 -4.76
N SER A 171 8.28 -23.70 -4.92
CA SER A 171 8.31 -22.63 -3.92
C SER A 171 7.61 -23.04 -2.64
N VAL A 172 8.24 -22.73 -1.51
CA VAL A 172 7.60 -22.85 -0.21
C VAL A 172 6.68 -21.64 0.01
N PRO A 173 5.36 -21.84 0.25
CA PRO A 173 4.39 -20.74 0.42
C PRO A 173 4.68 -19.79 1.58
N GLU A 174 5.27 -20.32 2.66
CA GLU A 174 5.74 -19.52 3.79
C GLU A 174 7.18 -19.92 4.12
N GLN A 175 8.11 -19.01 3.82
CA GLN A 175 9.51 -19.21 4.12
C GLN A 175 9.97 -18.15 5.12
N THR A 176 10.33 -18.59 6.34
CA THR A 176 10.64 -17.69 7.46
C THR A 176 11.77 -16.70 7.16
N TRP A 177 12.75 -17.07 6.35
CA TRP A 177 13.84 -16.15 5.97
C TRP A 177 13.37 -15.02 5.06
N SER A 178 12.32 -15.25 4.27
CA SER A 178 11.73 -14.29 3.35
C SER A 178 10.96 -13.24 4.12
N SER A 179 10.07 -13.67 5.03
CA SER A 179 9.36 -12.76 5.94
C SER A 179 10.32 -12.04 6.89
N ALA A 180 11.26 -12.75 7.49
CA ALA A 180 12.25 -12.15 8.39
C ALA A 180 13.15 -11.13 7.66
N SER A 181 13.57 -11.41 6.43
CA SER A 181 14.40 -10.48 5.66
C SER A 181 13.61 -9.23 5.24
N PHE A 182 12.33 -9.37 4.87
CA PHE A 182 11.47 -8.24 4.59
C PHE A 182 11.33 -7.32 5.82
N LEU A 183 11.06 -7.90 7.00
CA LEU A 183 10.96 -7.15 8.25
C LEU A 183 12.30 -6.53 8.66
N THR A 184 13.40 -7.29 8.58
CA THR A 184 14.75 -6.80 8.91
C THR A 184 15.13 -5.62 8.02
N THR A 185 14.86 -5.70 6.73
CA THR A 185 15.14 -4.61 5.78
C THR A 185 14.23 -3.41 6.01
N THR A 186 12.99 -3.63 6.47
CA THR A 186 12.10 -2.55 6.90
C THR A 186 12.69 -1.81 8.10
N VAL A 187 13.20 -2.52 9.10
CA VAL A 187 13.77 -1.91 10.32
C VAL A 187 15.13 -1.25 10.04
N GLU A 188 16.06 -1.96 9.41
CA GLU A 188 17.44 -1.48 9.26
C GLU A 188 17.67 -0.65 8.00
N GLY A 189 16.83 -0.79 6.98
CA GLY A 189 16.86 -0.08 5.71
C GLY A 189 15.88 1.09 5.71
N LEU A 190 14.58 0.82 5.57
CA LEU A 190 13.55 1.86 5.48
C LEU A 190 13.55 2.81 6.69
N LEU A 191 13.59 2.26 7.91
CA LEU A 191 13.63 3.08 9.13
C LEU A 191 15.05 3.48 9.53
N GLY A 192 16.09 2.85 8.97
CA GLY A 192 17.48 3.08 9.36
C GLY A 192 17.73 2.88 10.85
N LEU A 193 16.94 2.04 11.52
CA LEU A 193 16.99 1.85 12.97
C LEU A 193 18.01 0.77 13.33
N ARG A 194 19.03 1.12 14.10
CA ARG A 194 20.06 0.19 14.59
C ARG A 194 20.38 0.45 16.05
N VAL A 195 20.38 -0.61 16.86
CA VAL A 195 20.76 -0.57 18.26
C VAL A 195 22.17 -1.13 18.43
N GLN A 196 23.09 -0.30 18.91
CA GLN A 196 24.44 -0.73 19.27
C GLN A 196 24.50 -0.97 20.78
N GLY A 197 24.18 -2.20 21.19
CA GLY A 197 24.04 -2.55 22.61
C GLY A 197 25.29 -2.26 23.47
N ALA A 198 26.48 -2.58 22.96
CA ALA A 198 27.75 -2.37 23.68
C ALA A 198 28.03 -0.89 23.97
N SER A 199 27.91 -0.03 22.95
CA SER A 199 28.12 1.41 23.09
C SER A 199 26.90 2.11 23.75
N GLY A 200 25.72 1.48 23.76
CA GLY A 200 24.47 2.09 24.22
C GLY A 200 23.98 3.19 23.29
N ARG A 201 24.30 3.08 21.99
CA ARG A 201 23.93 4.04 20.96
C ARG A 201 22.77 3.52 20.14
N VAL A 202 21.89 4.41 19.71
CA VAL A 202 20.89 4.15 18.68
C VAL A 202 21.18 5.01 17.46
N SER A 203 21.10 4.42 16.28
CA SER A 203 20.97 5.16 15.03
C SER A 203 19.55 5.04 14.54
N PHE A 204 18.96 6.14 14.10
CA PHE A 204 17.63 6.19 13.49
C PHE A 204 17.67 7.14 12.29
N ALA A 205 17.69 6.57 11.10
CA ALA A 205 17.88 7.28 9.82
C ALA A 205 16.73 6.96 8.85
N PRO A 206 15.52 7.46 9.10
CA PRO A 206 14.35 7.03 8.35
C PRO A 206 14.30 7.61 6.92
N HIS A 207 14.02 6.73 5.96
CA HIS A 207 13.78 6.98 4.53
C HIS A 207 12.28 6.86 4.22
N LEU A 208 11.45 7.66 4.90
CA LEU A 208 10.00 7.47 4.87
C LEU A 208 9.44 7.76 3.46
N PRO A 209 8.51 6.92 2.96
CA PRO A 209 7.84 7.19 1.70
C PRO A 209 7.18 8.57 1.73
N PRO A 210 7.24 9.38 0.65
CA PRO A 210 6.64 10.72 0.65
C PRO A 210 5.11 10.76 0.90
N ALA A 211 4.45 9.62 0.83
CA ALA A 211 3.03 9.45 1.14
C ALA A 211 2.74 9.19 2.63
N TRP A 212 3.76 8.87 3.44
CA TRP A 212 3.62 8.60 4.87
C TRP A 212 3.75 9.91 5.66
N SER A 213 2.70 10.28 6.40
CA SER A 213 2.73 11.49 7.22
C SER A 213 3.43 11.28 8.57
N ALA A 214 3.47 10.05 9.08
CA ALA A 214 4.11 9.73 10.35
C ALA A 214 4.45 8.24 10.47
N VAL A 215 5.41 7.93 11.35
CA VAL A 215 5.72 6.57 11.80
C VAL A 215 5.98 6.57 13.30
N THR A 216 5.60 5.49 13.99
CA THR A 216 5.95 5.29 15.41
C THR A 216 6.62 3.95 15.60
N VAL A 217 7.78 3.93 16.25
CA VAL A 217 8.45 2.72 16.70
C VAL A 217 8.45 2.71 18.22
N ARG A 218 7.92 1.65 18.83
CA ARG A 218 7.85 1.47 20.29
C ARG A 218 8.76 0.32 20.71
N HIS A 219 9.13 0.31 21.99
CA HIS A 219 9.94 -0.78 22.58
C HIS A 219 11.32 -0.92 21.95
N VAL A 220 11.95 0.18 21.57
CA VAL A 220 13.36 0.18 21.14
C VAL A 220 14.23 0.05 22.39
N ARG A 221 14.65 -1.19 22.68
CA ARG A 221 15.43 -1.51 23.89
C ARG A 221 16.91 -1.20 23.71
N VAL A 222 17.47 -0.42 24.63
CA VAL A 222 18.88 -0.02 24.61
C VAL A 222 19.42 -0.04 26.04
N LYS A 223 20.31 -1.01 26.36
CA LYS A 223 20.79 -1.23 27.73
C LYS A 223 19.60 -1.32 28.72
N GLY A 224 19.50 -0.40 29.68
CA GLY A 224 18.43 -0.32 30.67
C GLY A 224 17.28 0.61 30.29
N SER A 225 17.14 0.98 29.01
CA SER A 225 16.16 1.94 28.52
C SER A 225 15.21 1.33 27.48
N ASP A 226 13.99 1.85 27.42
CA ASP A 226 12.96 1.52 26.44
C ASP A 226 12.53 2.85 25.78
N LEU A 227 12.76 2.97 24.47
CA LEU A 227 12.43 4.17 23.71
C LEU A 227 11.16 3.99 22.87
N THR A 228 10.36 5.03 22.82
CA THR A 228 9.35 5.24 21.77
C THR A 228 9.77 6.42 20.90
N LEU A 229 9.84 6.21 19.59
CA LEU A 229 10.26 7.20 18.60
C LEU A 229 9.09 7.46 17.63
N HIS A 230 8.56 8.67 17.63
CA HIS A 230 7.51 9.11 16.73
C HIS A 230 8.05 10.16 15.78
N VAL A 231 8.00 9.90 14.48
CA VAL A 231 8.43 10.84 13.44
C VAL A 231 7.21 11.32 12.66
N THR A 232 7.11 12.62 12.44
CA THR A 232 6.09 13.24 11.59
C THR A 232 6.77 13.97 10.43
N GLN A 233 6.28 13.77 9.21
CA GLN A 233 6.67 14.53 8.03
C GLN A 233 5.58 15.54 7.67
N LEU A 234 5.95 16.82 7.61
CA LEU A 234 5.10 17.92 7.21
C LEU A 234 5.75 18.66 6.03
N PRO A 235 5.00 19.46 5.26
CA PRO A 235 5.58 20.30 4.22
C PRO A 235 6.64 21.24 4.80
N GLY A 236 7.91 21.04 4.45
CA GLY A 236 9.04 21.86 4.92
C GLY A 236 9.55 21.52 6.33
N GLU A 237 9.08 20.43 6.94
CA GLU A 237 9.45 20.09 8.31
C GLU A 237 9.47 18.58 8.58
N VAL A 238 10.45 18.11 9.35
CA VAL A 238 10.46 16.78 9.98
C VAL A 238 10.49 16.96 11.49
N ARG A 239 9.58 16.29 12.20
CA ARG A 239 9.55 16.28 13.68
C ARG A 239 9.88 14.89 14.21
N LEU A 240 10.64 14.85 15.29
CA LEU A 240 10.83 13.67 16.13
C LEU A 240 10.32 13.97 17.54
N GLN A 241 9.46 13.10 18.05
CA GLN A 241 9.08 13.02 19.46
C GLN A 241 9.61 11.70 20.00
N ALA A 242 10.54 11.77 20.94
CA ALA A 242 11.13 10.60 21.59
C ALA A 242 10.71 10.55 23.06
N GLU A 243 10.30 9.38 23.54
CA GLU A 243 10.05 9.10 24.95
C GLU A 243 11.04 8.04 25.41
N ASN A 244 11.73 8.27 26.52
CA ASN A 244 12.71 7.34 27.08
C ASN A 244 12.34 6.94 28.51
N ALA A 245 11.98 5.67 28.70
CA ALA A 245 11.63 5.08 29.98
C ALA A 245 12.85 4.46 30.71
N GLY A 246 14.01 5.13 30.71
CA GLY A 246 15.22 4.62 31.37
C GLY A 246 16.35 5.63 31.49
N ALA A 247 17.59 5.12 31.51
CA ALA A 247 18.80 5.94 31.55
C ALA A 247 19.00 6.72 30.23
N PRO A 248 19.80 7.81 30.23
CA PRO A 248 20.08 8.56 29.01
C PRO A 248 20.67 7.69 27.89
N VAL A 249 20.18 7.88 26.66
CA VAL A 249 20.65 7.16 25.47
C VAL A 249 21.26 8.13 24.46
N THR A 250 22.45 7.81 23.95
CA THR A 250 23.02 8.55 22.80
C THR A 250 22.32 8.10 21.52
N MET A 251 21.71 9.04 20.81
CA MET A 251 21.03 8.78 19.54
C MET A 251 21.66 9.57 18.41
N ARG A 252 21.89 8.91 17.27
CA ARG A 252 22.06 9.57 15.98
C ARG A 252 20.72 9.59 15.28
N PHE A 253 20.20 10.78 15.01
CA PHE A 253 19.03 10.99 14.16
C PHE A 253 19.49 11.51 12.82
N ASP A 254 19.06 10.87 11.73
CA ASP A 254 19.56 11.17 10.39
C ASP A 254 18.45 11.01 9.32
N PRO A 255 17.30 11.71 9.44
CA PRO A 255 16.19 11.54 8.49
C PRO A 255 16.53 12.05 7.10
N GLU A 256 15.98 11.36 6.10
CA GLU A 256 15.93 11.86 4.73
C GLU A 256 14.98 13.07 4.64
N ILE A 257 15.41 14.10 3.91
CA ILE A 257 14.59 15.22 3.47
C ILE A 257 14.58 15.30 1.93
N PRO A 258 13.62 15.99 1.30
CA PRO A 258 13.52 16.04 -0.16
C PRO A 258 14.83 16.42 -0.85
N LEU A 259 15.17 15.74 -1.94
CA LEU A 259 16.45 15.88 -2.65
C LEU A 259 16.69 17.34 -3.06
N GLY A 260 17.83 17.91 -2.63
CA GLY A 260 18.19 19.31 -2.90
C GLY A 260 17.48 20.34 -2.01
N ALA A 261 16.78 19.89 -0.96
CA ALA A 261 16.30 20.79 0.08
C ALA A 261 17.47 21.42 0.84
N THR A 262 17.23 22.61 1.39
CA THR A 262 18.21 23.33 2.22
C THR A 262 17.69 23.43 3.65
N LEU A 263 18.57 23.15 4.61
CA LEU A 263 18.28 23.27 6.03
C LEU A 263 18.09 24.74 6.41
N ARG A 264 17.02 25.05 7.16
CA ARG A 264 16.76 26.39 7.71
C ARG A 264 17.14 26.48 9.18
N ASN A 265 16.64 25.57 9.99
CA ASN A 265 17.03 25.44 11.40
C ASN A 265 16.74 24.03 11.91
N ALA A 266 17.28 23.73 13.09
CA ALA A 266 16.88 22.59 13.89
C ALA A 266 16.69 23.05 15.34
N LEU A 267 15.61 22.60 15.98
CA LEU A 267 15.23 22.97 17.35
C LEU A 267 15.09 21.71 18.20
N LEU A 268 15.84 21.62 19.29
CA LEU A 268 15.69 20.60 20.33
C LEU A 268 15.04 21.26 21.55
N ASP A 269 13.82 20.84 21.90
CA ASP A 269 13.01 21.41 22.97
C ASP A 269 12.96 22.95 22.91
N ASP A 270 12.61 23.47 21.73
CA ASP A 270 12.53 24.91 21.39
C ASP A 270 13.87 25.67 21.39
N ARG A 271 15.01 24.97 21.51
CA ARG A 271 16.35 25.57 21.50
C ARG A 271 17.10 25.21 20.21
N PRO A 272 17.77 26.17 19.55
CA PRO A 272 18.60 25.87 18.39
C PRO A 272 19.66 24.80 18.70
N VAL A 273 19.77 23.81 17.82
CA VAL A 273 20.79 22.75 17.89
C VAL A 273 21.55 22.69 16.57
N ALA A 274 22.83 22.29 16.62
CA ALA A 274 23.61 22.07 15.42
C ALA A 274 23.10 20.82 14.68
N ALA A 275 22.89 20.97 13.37
CA ALA A 275 22.52 19.88 12.48
C ALA A 275 23.36 19.98 11.20
N LEU A 276 23.81 18.84 10.70
CA LEU A 276 24.65 18.75 9.51
C LEU A 276 23.81 18.30 8.32
N LEU A 277 23.77 19.11 7.27
CA LEU A 277 23.17 18.71 6.00
C LEU A 277 24.18 17.86 5.23
N GLU A 278 23.81 16.64 4.89
CA GLU A 278 24.63 15.69 4.15
C GLU A 278 23.98 15.38 2.81
N PRO A 279 24.40 16.08 1.73
CA PRO A 279 23.94 15.76 0.40
C PRO A 279 24.68 14.51 -0.13
N ASN A 280 23.92 13.54 -0.64
CA ASN A 280 24.46 12.46 -1.45
C ASN A 280 23.97 12.61 -2.89
N LEU A 281 24.30 11.63 -3.75
CA LEU A 281 23.98 11.70 -5.18
C LEU A 281 22.47 11.69 -5.43
N GLU A 282 21.72 10.83 -4.73
CA GLU A 282 20.28 10.63 -4.95
C GLU A 282 19.42 10.95 -3.72
N ASP A 283 20.01 11.27 -2.57
CA ASP A 283 19.28 11.67 -1.36
C ASP A 283 19.94 12.84 -0.62
N THR A 284 19.24 13.36 0.39
CA THR A 284 19.74 14.44 1.24
C THR A 284 19.31 14.16 2.68
N HIS A 285 20.28 14.11 3.59
CA HIS A 285 20.06 13.80 4.99
C HIS A 285 20.36 14.99 5.91
N VAL A 286 19.71 15.02 7.07
CA VAL A 286 20.01 15.97 8.15
C VAL A 286 20.46 15.19 9.38
N ARG A 287 21.76 15.20 9.65
CA ARG A 287 22.35 14.47 10.77
C ARG A 287 22.40 15.30 12.05
N LEU A 288 21.95 14.70 13.14
CA LEU A 288 22.10 15.18 14.50
C LEU A 288 22.55 14.05 15.44
N ASP A 289 23.54 14.32 16.28
CA ASP A 289 23.90 13.44 17.41
C ASP A 289 23.33 14.07 18.70
N LEU A 290 22.44 13.34 19.38
CA LEU A 290 21.63 13.79 20.50
C LEU A 290 21.83 12.88 21.72
N THR A 291 21.50 13.40 22.90
CA THR A 291 21.29 12.59 24.10
C THR A 291 19.82 12.64 24.47
N LEU A 292 19.17 11.49 24.51
CA LEU A 292 17.78 11.34 24.94
C LEU A 292 17.77 11.12 26.46
N PRO A 293 17.45 12.13 27.30
CA PRO A 293 17.31 11.94 28.75
C PRO A 293 16.09 11.07 29.07
N HIS A 294 15.89 10.75 30.35
CA HIS A 294 14.63 10.18 30.81
C HIS A 294 13.46 11.15 30.53
N GLY A 295 12.33 10.62 30.03
CA GLY A 295 11.15 11.39 29.65
C GLY A 295 11.13 11.78 28.16
N GLY A 296 10.38 12.84 27.86
CA GLY A 296 10.13 13.30 26.50
C GLY A 296 11.23 14.21 25.94
N THR A 297 11.48 14.11 24.64
CA THR A 297 12.37 14.98 23.85
C THR A 297 11.68 15.32 22.54
N ARG A 298 11.61 16.61 22.19
CA ARG A 298 11.09 17.07 20.90
C ARG A 298 12.20 17.66 20.04
N LEU A 299 12.33 17.17 18.82
CA LEU A 299 13.19 17.74 17.80
C LEU A 299 12.36 18.17 16.58
N GLU A 300 12.64 19.35 16.06
CA GLU A 300 12.06 19.91 14.85
C GLU A 300 13.17 20.26 13.87
N ILE A 301 13.08 19.78 12.64
CA ILE A 301 14.01 20.07 11.54
C ILE A 301 13.21 20.80 10.47
N VAL A 302 13.51 22.09 10.26
CA VAL A 302 12.83 22.90 9.24
C VAL A 302 13.75 23.04 8.03
N TYR A 303 13.21 22.73 6.86
CA TYR A 303 13.90 22.82 5.59
C TYR A 303 13.04 23.56 4.56
N GLN A 304 13.64 23.89 3.43
CA GLN A 304 12.91 24.48 2.31
C GLN A 304 13.35 23.87 0.98
N GLY A 305 12.46 23.92 0.01
CA GLY A 305 12.77 23.44 -1.33
C GLY A 305 12.81 21.91 -1.42
N GLY A 306 13.54 21.45 -2.43
CA GLY A 306 13.77 20.04 -2.72
C GLY A 306 12.72 19.40 -3.61
N VAL A 307 12.98 18.16 -3.98
CA VAL A 307 12.12 17.36 -4.86
C VAL A 307 11.90 15.99 -4.22
N ALA A 308 10.65 15.54 -4.19
CA ALA A 308 10.29 14.18 -3.84
C ALA A 308 9.67 13.49 -5.07
N ILE A 309 10.17 12.31 -5.40
CA ILE A 309 9.68 11.48 -6.51
C ILE A 309 8.82 10.37 -5.90
N LEU A 310 7.64 10.15 -6.46
CA LEU A 310 6.65 9.21 -5.98
C LEU A 310 6.43 8.16 -7.09
N PRO A 311 7.11 7.00 -7.00
CA PRO A 311 6.86 5.90 -7.91
C PRO A 311 5.45 5.34 -7.67
N ALA A 312 4.78 4.91 -8.74
CA ALA A 312 3.54 4.16 -8.59
C ALA A 312 3.88 2.73 -8.10
N PRO A 313 3.38 2.29 -6.94
CA PRO A 313 3.66 0.94 -6.46
C PRO A 313 3.02 -0.09 -7.41
N PRO A 314 3.75 -1.16 -7.78
CA PRO A 314 3.21 -2.19 -8.64
C PRO A 314 2.07 -2.93 -7.93
N ARG A 315 1.06 -3.33 -8.71
CA ARG A 315 -0.08 -4.15 -8.25
C ARG A 315 -0.29 -5.31 -9.22
N PRO A 316 0.69 -6.23 -9.33
CA PRO A 316 0.61 -7.32 -10.29
C PRO A 316 -0.47 -8.33 -9.88
N GLU A 317 -1.14 -8.90 -10.86
CA GLU A 317 -2.06 -10.03 -10.74
C GLU A 317 -1.40 -11.31 -11.25
N ILE A 318 -1.85 -12.46 -10.75
CA ILE A 318 -1.21 -13.74 -11.11
C ILE A 318 -1.22 -13.91 -12.62
N GLY A 319 -0.04 -14.14 -13.20
CA GLY A 319 0.18 -14.25 -14.64
C GLY A 319 0.56 -12.95 -15.35
N ASP A 320 0.59 -11.81 -14.65
CA ASP A 320 1.03 -10.54 -15.23
C ASP A 320 2.53 -10.56 -15.59
N SER A 321 2.89 -9.88 -16.67
CA SER A 321 4.26 -9.49 -16.97
C SER A 321 4.59 -8.13 -16.31
N SER A 322 5.86 -7.89 -16.03
CA SER A 322 6.33 -6.62 -15.47
C SER A 322 5.97 -5.42 -16.37
N ALA A 323 5.39 -4.38 -15.78
CA ALA A 323 4.93 -3.18 -16.47
C ALA A 323 5.23 -1.85 -15.73
N ALA A 324 5.74 -1.84 -14.49
CA ALA A 324 6.08 -0.59 -13.82
C ALA A 324 7.43 -0.01 -14.29
N ILE A 325 7.59 1.31 -14.16
CA ILE A 325 8.88 2.02 -14.39
C ILE A 325 9.95 1.47 -13.43
N LYS A 326 11.18 1.31 -13.94
CA LYS A 326 12.36 0.99 -13.14
C LYS A 326 13.30 2.18 -13.14
N PHE A 327 13.47 2.84 -11.99
CA PHE A 327 14.40 3.97 -11.87
C PHE A 327 15.82 3.44 -11.72
N THR A 328 16.67 3.72 -12.71
CA THR A 328 18.05 3.24 -12.75
C THR A 328 19.05 4.28 -12.26
N GLY A 329 18.66 5.56 -12.24
CA GLY A 329 19.49 6.62 -11.67
C GLY A 329 18.73 7.92 -11.46
N VAL A 330 19.14 8.67 -10.45
CA VAL A 330 18.65 10.01 -10.13
C VAL A 330 19.82 10.95 -9.99
N SER A 331 19.72 12.17 -10.51
CA SER A 331 20.69 13.21 -10.18
C SER A 331 20.03 14.59 -10.19
N LEU A 332 20.49 15.45 -9.29
CA LEU A 332 20.07 16.84 -9.22
C LEU A 332 21.29 17.75 -9.27
N ALA A 333 21.54 18.32 -10.44
CA ALA A 333 22.61 19.30 -10.65
C ALA A 333 22.01 20.71 -10.63
N GLY A 334 22.13 21.41 -9.51
CA GLY A 334 21.55 22.74 -9.32
C GLY A 334 20.02 22.71 -9.38
N ARG A 335 19.45 23.13 -10.51
CA ARG A 335 17.99 23.15 -10.77
C ARG A 335 17.58 22.23 -11.92
N LEU A 336 18.43 21.29 -12.30
CA LEU A 336 18.16 20.29 -13.31
C LEU A 336 18.10 18.91 -12.65
N LEU A 337 16.89 18.37 -12.52
CA LEU A 337 16.69 16.97 -12.14
C LEU A 337 16.78 16.10 -13.40
N THR A 338 17.55 15.03 -13.32
CA THR A 338 17.65 14.00 -14.36
C THR A 338 17.28 12.66 -13.75
N LEU A 339 16.35 11.96 -14.41
CA LEU A 339 15.94 10.60 -14.07
C LEU A 339 16.29 9.69 -15.25
N GLU A 340 17.12 8.70 -15.00
CA GLU A 340 17.34 7.58 -15.92
C GLU A 340 16.41 6.44 -15.49
N LEU A 341 15.66 5.89 -16.44
CA LEU A 341 14.66 4.88 -16.15
C LEU A 341 14.45 3.92 -17.30
N ASP A 342 14.08 2.68 -16.97
CA ASP A 342 13.51 1.75 -17.94
C ASP A 342 11.99 1.80 -17.84
N HIS A 343 11.32 1.91 -18.98
CA HIS A 343 9.86 1.88 -19.06
C HIS A 343 9.37 0.89 -20.13
N PRO A 344 8.13 0.37 -19.99
CA PRO A 344 7.58 -0.53 -20.98
C PRO A 344 7.53 0.10 -22.37
N THR A 345 7.71 -0.74 -23.40
CA THR A 345 7.59 -0.35 -24.81
C THR A 345 6.15 -0.36 -25.31
N SER A 346 5.27 -1.14 -24.66
CA SER A 346 3.89 -1.39 -25.10
C SER A 346 2.82 -0.60 -24.35
N THR A 347 3.16 -0.03 -23.19
CA THR A 347 2.22 0.70 -22.32
C THR A 347 2.81 2.00 -21.82
N ALA A 348 1.97 3.04 -21.73
CA ALA A 348 2.35 4.27 -21.04
C ALA A 348 2.42 4.00 -19.52
N SER A 349 3.42 4.57 -18.87
CA SER A 349 3.61 4.46 -17.42
C SER A 349 3.80 5.85 -16.81
N ALA A 350 3.43 6.00 -15.55
CA ALA A 350 3.50 7.29 -14.88
C ALA A 350 4.18 7.22 -13.51
N PHE A 351 4.76 8.35 -13.12
CA PHE A 351 5.23 8.63 -11.77
C PHE A 351 4.82 10.05 -11.38
N GLU A 352 4.81 10.34 -10.08
CA GLU A 352 4.46 11.65 -9.57
C GLU A 352 5.68 12.34 -8.94
N LEU A 353 5.65 13.67 -8.91
CA LEU A 353 6.71 14.51 -8.37
C LEU A 353 6.09 15.59 -7.50
N ARG A 354 6.60 15.74 -6.27
CA ARG A 354 6.24 16.81 -5.35
C ARG A 354 7.42 17.75 -5.14
N THR A 355 7.19 19.04 -5.35
CA THR A 355 8.21 20.06 -5.13
C THR A 355 7.56 21.44 -4.97
N PRO A 356 8.07 22.30 -4.07
CA PRO A 356 7.70 23.71 -4.04
C PRO A 356 8.36 24.53 -5.15
N TRP A 357 9.24 23.93 -5.96
CA TRP A 357 9.89 24.60 -7.07
C TRP A 357 8.99 24.68 -8.30
N VAL A 358 9.08 25.78 -9.04
CA VAL A 358 8.35 25.95 -10.30
C VAL A 358 9.09 25.17 -11.40
N ILE A 359 8.39 24.28 -12.08
CA ILE A 359 8.93 23.59 -13.27
C ILE A 359 8.95 24.59 -14.43
N ALA A 360 10.14 24.85 -14.98
CA ALA A 360 10.32 25.69 -16.15
C ALA A 360 10.16 24.88 -17.45
N SER A 361 10.69 23.65 -17.48
CA SER A 361 10.54 22.74 -18.61
C SER A 361 10.71 21.29 -18.19
N ALA A 362 10.07 20.39 -18.90
CA ALA A 362 10.29 18.94 -18.80
C ALA A 362 10.55 18.36 -20.19
N GLN A 363 11.47 17.40 -20.29
CA GLN A 363 11.76 16.65 -21.52
C GLN A 363 11.75 15.15 -21.23
N GLY A 364 11.43 14.34 -22.23
CA GLY A 364 11.40 12.87 -22.12
C GLY A 364 10.14 12.27 -21.49
N ALA A 365 9.19 13.11 -21.05
CA ALA A 365 7.90 12.69 -20.49
C ALA A 365 6.81 13.75 -20.75
N GLY A 366 5.56 13.31 -20.84
CA GLY A 366 4.40 14.19 -20.73
C GLY A 366 4.24 14.69 -19.30
N LEU A 367 3.87 15.95 -19.12
CA LEU A 367 3.74 16.62 -17.82
C LEU A 367 2.31 17.11 -17.59
N GLU A 368 1.73 16.74 -16.46
CA GLU A 368 0.42 17.18 -15.99
C GLU A 368 0.55 17.77 -14.57
N ALA A 369 -0.05 18.92 -14.30
CA ALA A 369 -0.14 19.46 -12.94
C ALA A 369 -1.37 18.88 -12.24
N VAL A 370 -1.16 18.08 -11.19
CA VAL A 370 -2.23 17.46 -10.40
C VAL A 370 -2.79 18.46 -9.37
N SER A 371 -1.90 19.17 -8.68
CA SER A 371 -2.23 20.25 -7.75
C SER A 371 -1.00 21.16 -7.55
N PRO A 372 -1.10 22.32 -6.86
CA PRO A 372 0.05 23.19 -6.65
C PRO A 372 1.24 22.45 -6.00
N GLY A 373 2.36 22.39 -6.73
CA GLY A 373 3.58 21.70 -6.28
C GLY A 373 3.53 20.16 -6.40
N HIS A 374 2.53 19.61 -7.11
CA HIS A 374 2.38 18.18 -7.34
C HIS A 374 2.06 17.92 -8.81
N TYR A 375 2.93 17.14 -9.46
CA TYR A 375 2.94 16.92 -10.89
C TYR A 375 2.93 15.43 -11.21
N ARG A 376 2.30 15.04 -12.31
CA ARG A 376 2.35 13.70 -12.89
C ARG A 376 3.16 13.74 -14.17
N PHE A 377 4.09 12.79 -14.28
CA PHE A 377 4.91 12.57 -15.45
C PHE A 377 4.51 11.25 -16.10
N THR A 378 4.28 11.25 -17.41
CA THR A 378 3.93 10.06 -18.18
C THR A 378 5.01 9.78 -19.22
N VAL A 379 5.54 8.56 -19.23
CA VAL A 379 6.58 8.09 -20.15
C VAL A 379 6.01 6.97 -21.01
N GLY A 380 6.47 6.90 -22.28
CA GLY A 380 5.97 5.94 -23.27
C GLY A 380 4.82 6.51 -24.11
N ALA A 381 4.79 6.15 -25.40
CA ALA A 381 3.70 6.50 -26.32
C ALA A 381 2.66 5.37 -26.37
N PRO A 382 1.36 5.67 -26.56
CA PRO A 382 0.37 4.65 -26.87
C PRO A 382 0.58 4.19 -28.32
N THR A 383 1.50 3.26 -28.55
CA THR A 383 1.68 2.58 -29.85
C THR A 383 1.77 1.08 -29.66
N THR A 384 0.92 0.35 -30.38
CA THR A 384 0.51 -1.05 -30.17
C THR A 384 1.44 -2.10 -30.79
N ALA A 385 2.76 -1.94 -30.74
CA ALA A 385 3.68 -2.86 -31.44
C ALA A 385 4.93 -3.29 -30.64
N GLY A 386 4.83 -3.37 -29.31
CA GLY A 386 5.87 -3.93 -28.43
C GLY A 386 5.47 -5.30 -27.88
N ALA A 387 6.43 -6.22 -27.73
CA ALA A 387 6.19 -7.47 -26.99
C ALA A 387 5.86 -7.16 -25.52
N ALA A 388 4.91 -7.91 -24.93
CA ALA A 388 4.62 -7.81 -23.51
C ALA A 388 5.89 -8.11 -22.68
N GLY A 389 6.14 -7.33 -21.63
CA GLY A 389 7.33 -7.46 -20.78
C GLY A 389 8.61 -6.83 -21.36
N ALA A 390 8.60 -6.25 -22.57
CA ALA A 390 9.77 -5.59 -23.15
C ALA A 390 9.91 -4.14 -22.66
N TYR A 391 11.11 -3.80 -22.19
CA TYR A 391 11.48 -2.48 -21.68
C TYR A 391 12.43 -1.75 -22.63
N GLN A 392 12.38 -0.43 -22.60
CA GLN A 392 13.37 0.45 -23.20
C GLN A 392 13.89 1.46 -22.19
N HIS A 393 15.14 1.86 -22.37
CA HIS A 393 15.77 2.87 -21.54
C HIS A 393 15.38 4.28 -22.01
N GLY A 394 15.10 5.15 -21.05
CA GLY A 394 14.70 6.53 -21.29
C GLY A 394 15.25 7.48 -20.23
N LYS A 395 15.23 8.76 -20.58
CA LYS A 395 15.73 9.85 -19.75
C LYS A 395 14.67 10.93 -19.62
N VAL A 396 14.33 11.30 -18.39
CA VAL A 396 13.45 12.44 -18.10
C VAL A 396 14.28 13.54 -17.47
N THR A 397 14.22 14.75 -18.04
CA THR A 397 14.87 15.93 -17.44
C THR A 397 13.83 16.95 -17.05
N VAL A 398 13.97 17.51 -15.84
CA VAL A 398 13.07 18.53 -15.30
C VAL A 398 13.93 19.71 -14.87
N ALA A 399 13.81 20.82 -15.60
CA ALA A 399 14.45 22.08 -15.25
C ALA A 399 13.49 22.92 -14.41
N PHE A 400 13.95 23.37 -13.25
CA PHE A 400 13.21 24.26 -12.37
C PHE A 400 13.62 25.72 -12.61
N ALA A 401 12.65 26.63 -12.52
CA ALA A 401 12.91 28.05 -12.68
C ALA A 401 13.91 28.55 -11.62
N ALA A 402 14.80 29.46 -12.04
CA ALA A 402 15.59 30.23 -11.11
C ALA A 402 14.65 31.08 -10.24
N VAL A 403 15.00 31.23 -8.95
CA VAL A 403 14.28 32.18 -8.10
C VAL A 403 14.70 33.58 -8.56
N ASP A 404 13.76 34.35 -9.14
CA ASP A 404 13.97 35.78 -9.37
C ASP A 404 14.13 36.47 -8.01
N VAL A 405 15.37 36.81 -7.64
CA VAL A 405 15.68 37.60 -6.44
C VAL A 405 15.31 39.09 -6.65
N HIS A 406 14.70 39.45 -7.78
CA HIS A 406 14.26 40.82 -8.09
C HIS A 406 12.77 40.91 -8.45
N ARG A 407 11.89 40.57 -7.50
CA ARG A 407 10.51 41.11 -7.48
C ARG A 407 9.89 41.09 -6.09
N SER A 408 10.50 41.82 -5.15
CA SER A 408 9.85 42.18 -3.87
C SER A 408 10.28 43.55 -3.33
N GLN A 409 10.57 44.51 -4.21
CA GLN A 409 10.54 45.92 -3.86
C GLN A 409 9.58 46.65 -4.78
N GLY A 410 8.53 47.21 -4.18
CA GLY A 410 7.65 48.16 -4.85
C GLY A 410 6.18 47.75 -4.89
N GLU A 411 5.53 47.65 -3.73
CA GLU A 411 4.18 48.21 -3.56
C GLU A 411 3.95 48.51 -2.08
N ARG A 412 4.43 49.70 -1.67
CA ARG A 412 3.91 50.40 -0.50
C ARG A 412 2.56 50.96 -0.90
N LEU A 413 1.48 50.48 -0.28
CA LEU A 413 0.31 51.29 -0.03
C LEU A 413 0.12 51.40 1.48
N MET A 414 0.20 52.64 1.92
CA MET A 414 0.03 53.11 3.30
C MET A 414 -1.37 52.76 3.79
N GLY A 415 -1.42 52.15 4.98
CA GLY A 415 -2.62 52.03 5.79
C GLY A 415 -2.21 51.81 7.24
N ARG A 416 -1.96 52.91 7.97
CA ARG A 416 -1.79 52.92 9.42
C ARG A 416 -2.96 52.18 10.09
N GLN A 417 -2.69 51.32 11.06
CA GLN A 417 -3.09 51.54 12.46
C GLN A 417 -2.51 50.47 13.41
N SER A 418 -1.79 50.99 14.42
CA SER A 418 -1.63 50.50 15.80
C SER A 418 -1.41 49.00 16.06
N GLY A 419 -0.20 48.66 16.51
CA GLY A 419 0.07 47.38 17.17
C GLY A 419 -0.44 47.33 18.60
N VAL A 420 -0.67 46.11 19.09
CA VAL A 420 -0.47 45.70 20.48
C VAL A 420 -0.09 44.21 20.48
N SER A 421 1.02 43.91 21.13
CA SER A 421 1.43 42.58 21.58
C SER A 421 0.55 42.12 22.74
N LEU A 422 0.06 40.87 22.74
CA LEU A 422 -0.43 40.23 23.96
C LEU A 422 0.18 38.83 24.11
N SER A 423 0.77 38.64 25.29
CA SER A 423 1.50 37.47 25.76
C SER A 423 0.58 36.55 26.57
N ARG A 424 1.14 35.41 27.00
CA ARG A 424 0.57 34.25 27.73
C ARG A 424 -0.24 34.52 29.03
N ARG A 425 -0.94 35.64 29.21
CA ARG A 425 -1.58 36.01 30.51
C ARG A 425 -3.08 36.31 30.51
N ASP A 426 -3.80 36.06 29.42
CA ASP A 426 -5.25 36.36 29.34
C ASP A 426 -6.20 35.15 29.39
N PHE A 427 -5.86 34.05 30.07
CA PHE A 427 -6.85 32.96 30.24
C PHE A 427 -6.88 32.24 31.59
N ILE A 428 -6.54 32.92 32.69
CA ILE A 428 -6.94 32.45 34.03
C ILE A 428 -7.29 33.65 34.91
N GLY A 429 -8.56 33.80 35.29
CA GLY A 429 -8.95 34.67 36.40
C GLY A 429 -10.44 35.00 36.45
N THR A 430 -11.09 34.59 37.54
CA THR A 430 -12.47 34.88 38.01
C THR A 430 -13.61 34.08 37.33
N GLY A 431 -14.41 33.26 38.02
CA GLY A 431 -14.64 33.15 39.47
C GLY A 431 -15.17 31.78 39.91
N LEU A 432 -14.94 31.51 41.18
CA LEU A 432 -15.35 30.32 41.95
C LEU A 432 -16.28 30.82 43.07
N VAL A 433 -17.07 29.88 43.62
CA VAL A 433 -17.90 29.89 44.86
C VAL A 433 -19.41 30.06 44.59
N ALA A 434 -20.34 29.20 45.04
CA ALA A 434 -20.33 27.85 45.65
C ALA A 434 -21.78 27.33 45.67
N GLY A 435 -21.97 26.00 45.67
CA GLY A 435 -23.29 25.38 45.91
C GLY A 435 -23.23 23.85 45.84
N ILE A 436 -23.33 23.22 47.01
CA ILE A 436 -23.13 21.80 47.36
C ILE A 436 -24.16 20.85 46.72
N GLY A 437 -23.72 19.66 46.29
CA GLY A 437 -24.60 18.54 45.94
C GLY A 437 -23.84 17.28 45.49
N THR A 438 -23.48 16.42 46.43
CA THR A 438 -22.88 15.10 46.23
C THR A 438 -23.82 14.14 45.48
N ALA A 439 -23.36 13.59 44.35
CA ALA A 439 -23.76 12.28 43.87
C ALA A 439 -22.60 11.64 43.09
N LEU A 440 -22.07 10.56 43.65
CA LEU A 440 -21.13 9.64 42.99
C LEU A 440 -21.84 9.01 41.79
N ALA A 441 -21.42 9.35 40.57
CA ALA A 441 -21.77 8.60 39.38
C ALA A 441 -20.46 8.15 38.71
N GLY A 442 -20.28 6.83 38.59
CA GLY A 442 -19.16 6.23 37.87
C GLY A 442 -19.13 6.61 36.39
N PRO A 443 -18.13 6.13 35.62
CA PRO A 443 -18.07 6.38 34.19
C PRO A 443 -19.38 5.89 33.53
N PRO A 444 -19.88 6.59 32.50
CA PRO A 444 -21.12 6.19 31.85
C PRO A 444 -20.91 4.82 31.21
N ALA A 445 -21.80 3.88 31.53
CA ALA A 445 -21.91 2.63 30.81
C ALA A 445 -22.15 2.94 29.32
N GLU A 446 -21.34 2.34 28.44
CA GLU A 446 -21.60 2.33 27.01
C GLU A 446 -22.98 1.70 26.76
N ALA A 447 -23.96 2.54 26.44
CA ALA A 447 -25.24 2.07 25.94
C ALA A 447 -25.01 1.50 24.54
N GLN A 448 -25.21 0.19 24.37
CA GLN A 448 -25.26 -0.45 23.06
C GLN A 448 -26.36 0.23 22.22
N PRO A 449 -26.11 0.61 20.95
CA PRO A 449 -27.14 1.19 20.12
C PRO A 449 -28.19 0.12 19.78
N ALA A 450 -29.39 0.27 20.34
CA ALA A 450 -30.57 -0.45 19.91
C ALA A 450 -30.78 -0.17 18.40
N GLY A 451 -31.06 -1.22 17.62
CA GLY A 451 -31.28 -1.10 16.18
C GLY A 451 -32.39 -0.10 15.86
N SER A 452 -32.25 0.61 14.73
CA SER A 452 -33.27 1.57 14.27
C SER A 452 -34.65 0.92 14.13
N SER A 453 -35.66 1.53 14.75
CA SER A 453 -37.06 1.07 14.68
C SER A 453 -37.75 1.36 13.33
N LEU A 454 -37.05 2.05 12.42
CA LEU A 454 -37.56 2.36 11.09
C LEU A 454 -37.69 1.08 10.23
N PRO A 455 -38.68 1.01 9.33
CA PRO A 455 -38.92 -0.19 8.51
C PRO A 455 -37.72 -0.48 7.60
N LEU A 456 -37.40 -1.77 7.43
CA LEU A 456 -36.37 -2.23 6.53
C LEU A 456 -36.79 -2.01 5.08
N THR A 457 -35.95 -1.33 4.33
CA THR A 457 -36.09 -1.16 2.89
C THR A 457 -35.64 -2.45 2.20
N THR A 458 -36.54 -2.96 1.36
CA THR A 458 -36.23 -4.05 0.44
C THR A 458 -36.44 -3.58 -1.00
N LYS A 459 -35.83 -4.26 -1.97
CA LYS A 459 -36.08 -4.07 -3.40
C LYS A 459 -36.35 -5.41 -4.06
N ALA A 460 -37.16 -5.40 -5.13
CA ALA A 460 -37.42 -6.61 -5.89
C ALA A 460 -36.22 -6.94 -6.77
N ILE A 461 -35.80 -8.20 -6.79
CA ILE A 461 -34.89 -8.74 -7.80
C ILE A 461 -35.64 -8.68 -9.14
N PRO A 462 -35.18 -7.93 -10.15
CA PRO A 462 -35.99 -7.67 -11.34
C PRO A 462 -36.38 -8.93 -12.15
N SER A 463 -35.56 -9.99 -12.10
CA SER A 463 -35.82 -11.24 -12.82
C SER A 463 -36.85 -12.16 -12.16
N SER A 464 -37.14 -12.00 -10.85
CA SER A 464 -38.02 -12.92 -10.09
C SER A 464 -39.09 -12.26 -9.23
N GLY A 465 -38.93 -10.98 -8.87
CA GLY A 465 -39.80 -10.28 -7.93
C GLY A 465 -39.51 -10.56 -6.45
N GLU A 466 -38.59 -11.48 -6.13
CA GLU A 466 -38.16 -11.74 -4.75
C GLU A 466 -37.61 -10.47 -4.10
N ARG A 467 -37.93 -10.25 -2.82
CA ARG A 467 -37.55 -9.03 -2.10
C ARG A 467 -36.22 -9.24 -1.38
N LEU A 468 -35.25 -8.40 -1.68
CA LEU A 468 -33.91 -8.42 -1.09
C LEU A 468 -33.70 -7.18 -0.21
N ALA A 469 -33.04 -7.33 0.95
CA ALA A 469 -32.61 -6.18 1.75
C ALA A 469 -31.66 -5.29 0.94
N THR A 470 -31.78 -3.97 1.07
CA THR A 470 -30.97 -3.04 0.27
C THR A 470 -29.54 -2.89 0.76
N ILE A 471 -29.22 -3.36 1.97
CA ILE A 471 -27.86 -3.37 2.53
C ILE A 471 -27.48 -4.80 2.92
N GLY A 472 -26.39 -5.29 2.34
CA GLY A 472 -25.75 -6.54 2.67
C GLY A 472 -24.44 -6.35 3.42
N ILE A 473 -23.61 -7.38 3.40
CA ILE A 473 -22.24 -7.37 3.89
C ILE A 473 -21.31 -7.93 2.82
N GLY A 474 -20.20 -7.24 2.57
CA GLY A 474 -19.06 -7.76 1.81
C GLY A 474 -18.03 -8.37 2.76
N THR A 475 -17.44 -9.51 2.38
CA THR A 475 -16.64 -10.34 3.32
C THR A 475 -15.19 -10.56 2.85
N ASP A 476 -14.65 -9.68 2.02
CA ASP A 476 -13.27 -9.73 1.51
C ASP A 476 -12.22 -9.57 2.63
N THR A 477 -12.57 -8.87 3.72
CA THR A 477 -11.71 -8.70 4.90
C THR A 477 -11.89 -9.78 5.97
N PHE A 478 -12.75 -10.77 5.77
CA PHE A 478 -12.97 -11.83 6.77
C PHE A 478 -11.78 -12.80 6.79
N GLY A 479 -11.31 -13.11 7.99
CA GLY A 479 -10.21 -14.05 8.21
C GLY A 479 -10.26 -14.63 9.61
N GLU A 480 -9.48 -15.69 9.84
CA GLU A 480 -9.52 -16.51 11.06
C GLU A 480 -9.37 -15.71 12.35
N SER A 481 -8.57 -14.65 12.33
CA SER A 481 -8.33 -13.78 13.48
C SER A 481 -9.56 -13.02 13.99
N ALA A 482 -10.64 -12.96 13.19
CA ALA A 482 -11.89 -12.28 13.53
C ALA A 482 -13.09 -13.23 13.60
N ARG A 483 -12.86 -14.54 13.81
CA ARG A 483 -13.91 -15.59 13.81
C ARG A 483 -15.10 -15.25 14.71
N ASP A 484 -14.83 -14.80 15.94
CA ASP A 484 -15.89 -14.49 16.92
C ASP A 484 -16.65 -13.21 16.52
N GLU A 485 -15.97 -12.20 16.01
CA GLU A 485 -16.57 -10.98 15.49
C GLU A 485 -17.46 -11.27 14.27
N ILE A 486 -17.02 -12.11 13.35
CA ILE A 486 -17.79 -12.55 12.18
C ILE A 486 -19.08 -13.24 12.63
N ARG A 487 -18.97 -14.17 13.59
CA ARG A 487 -20.15 -14.85 14.14
C ARG A 487 -21.13 -13.85 14.76
N ALA A 488 -20.63 -12.90 15.56
CA ALA A 488 -21.46 -11.87 16.20
C ALA A 488 -22.10 -10.93 15.17
N GLU A 489 -21.39 -10.59 14.09
CA GLU A 489 -21.94 -9.80 12.99
C GLU A 489 -23.07 -10.54 12.27
N LEU A 490 -22.90 -11.82 11.93
CA LEU A 490 -23.95 -12.59 11.24
C LEU A 490 -25.18 -12.86 12.14
N GLU A 491 -24.96 -13.07 13.43
CA GLU A 491 -26.04 -13.15 14.43
C GLU A 491 -26.83 -11.85 14.46
N ARG A 492 -26.13 -10.72 14.64
CA ARG A 492 -26.77 -9.40 14.70
C ARG A 492 -27.44 -9.01 13.39
N MET A 493 -26.84 -9.35 12.26
CA MET A 493 -27.42 -9.14 10.93
C MET A 493 -28.77 -9.87 10.82
N SER A 494 -28.86 -11.12 11.28
CA SER A 494 -30.11 -11.87 11.31
C SER A 494 -31.16 -11.25 12.21
N GLU A 495 -30.78 -10.75 13.40
CA GLU A 495 -31.69 -10.08 14.33
C GLU A 495 -32.26 -8.79 13.75
N LEU A 496 -31.45 -8.06 12.97
CA LEU A 496 -31.86 -6.87 12.25
C LEU A 496 -32.71 -7.20 11.01
N GLY A 497 -32.91 -8.47 10.66
CA GLY A 497 -33.66 -8.88 9.47
C GLY A 497 -32.94 -8.57 8.15
N ALA A 498 -31.64 -8.27 8.19
CA ALA A 498 -30.80 -8.18 7.01
C ALA A 498 -30.39 -9.59 6.56
N SER A 499 -30.16 -9.78 5.26
CA SER A 499 -30.04 -11.14 4.70
C SER A 499 -28.99 -11.34 3.62
N VAL A 500 -28.35 -10.30 3.07
CA VAL A 500 -27.43 -10.45 1.92
C VAL A 500 -25.97 -10.58 2.36
N ILE A 501 -25.36 -11.73 2.10
CA ILE A 501 -23.92 -11.99 2.35
C ILE A 501 -23.23 -12.18 1.00
N ASP A 502 -22.22 -11.36 0.70
CA ASP A 502 -21.42 -11.46 -0.51
C ASP A 502 -19.97 -11.87 -0.19
N THR A 503 -19.56 -13.03 -0.69
CA THR A 503 -18.23 -13.64 -0.52
C THR A 503 -17.66 -14.09 -1.87
N ALA A 504 -16.54 -14.81 -1.89
CA ALA A 504 -15.97 -15.43 -3.08
C ALA A 504 -15.08 -16.63 -2.71
N ALA A 505 -14.94 -17.59 -3.62
CA ALA A 505 -14.02 -18.73 -3.44
C ALA A 505 -12.55 -18.30 -3.28
N ALA A 506 -12.20 -17.12 -3.79
CA ALA A 506 -10.86 -16.54 -3.71
C ALA A 506 -10.59 -15.75 -2.40
N TYR A 507 -11.60 -15.54 -1.54
CA TYR A 507 -11.44 -14.75 -0.31
C TYR A 507 -10.96 -15.62 0.86
N GLY A 508 -9.71 -16.09 0.82
CA GLY A 508 -9.06 -16.81 1.92
C GLY A 508 -9.99 -17.82 2.63
N ASP A 509 -10.17 -17.64 3.94
CA ASP A 509 -11.01 -18.49 4.81
C ASP A 509 -12.48 -18.00 4.93
N SER A 510 -12.86 -16.93 4.22
CA SER A 510 -14.15 -16.24 4.36
C SER A 510 -15.35 -17.18 4.22
N GLU A 511 -15.39 -18.02 3.17
CA GLU A 511 -16.48 -18.98 2.95
C GLU A 511 -16.62 -20.00 4.09
N ALA A 512 -15.49 -20.48 4.64
CA ALA A 512 -15.49 -21.45 5.73
C ALA A 512 -15.99 -20.81 7.03
N LEU A 513 -15.50 -19.62 7.36
CA LEU A 513 -15.93 -18.86 8.54
C LEU A 513 -17.42 -18.52 8.50
N ILE A 514 -17.92 -18.12 7.33
CA ILE A 514 -19.36 -17.88 7.11
C ILE A 514 -20.13 -19.20 7.28
N GLY A 515 -19.70 -20.30 6.67
CA GLY A 515 -20.35 -21.60 6.81
C GLY A 515 -20.46 -22.07 8.27
N ASP A 516 -19.37 -21.97 9.02
CA ASP A 516 -19.31 -22.30 10.45
C ASP A 516 -20.29 -21.44 11.27
N ALA A 517 -20.29 -20.13 11.03
CA ALA A 517 -21.18 -19.20 11.73
C ALA A 517 -22.65 -19.46 11.39
N LEU A 518 -22.99 -19.64 10.12
CA LEU A 518 -24.36 -19.91 9.69
C LEU A 518 -24.91 -21.22 10.24
N GLU A 519 -24.10 -22.28 10.26
CA GLU A 519 -24.47 -23.57 10.82
C GLU A 519 -24.65 -23.47 12.34
N SER A 520 -23.69 -22.89 13.06
CA SER A 520 -23.76 -22.76 14.51
C SER A 520 -24.93 -21.88 14.99
N LEU A 521 -25.33 -20.88 14.20
CA LEU A 521 -26.47 -20.01 14.48
C LEU A 521 -27.80 -20.58 13.97
N GLY A 522 -27.78 -21.58 13.08
CA GLY A 522 -28.99 -22.12 12.46
C GLY A 522 -29.74 -21.11 11.58
N ILE A 523 -29.01 -20.19 10.93
CA ILE A 523 -29.61 -19.06 10.17
C ILE A 523 -29.40 -19.13 8.65
N ARG A 524 -28.83 -20.21 8.10
CA ARG A 524 -28.60 -20.35 6.65
C ARG A 524 -29.85 -20.01 5.83
N ASP A 525 -31.02 -20.53 6.19
CA ASP A 525 -32.27 -20.34 5.43
C ASP A 525 -32.81 -18.89 5.48
N LYS A 526 -32.30 -18.06 6.39
CA LYS A 526 -32.64 -16.63 6.48
C LYS A 526 -31.73 -15.76 5.60
N MET A 527 -30.64 -16.33 5.07
CA MET A 527 -29.60 -15.61 4.35
C MET A 527 -29.67 -15.86 2.84
N PHE A 528 -29.45 -14.80 2.08
CA PHE A 528 -29.16 -14.79 0.67
C PHE A 528 -27.64 -14.77 0.49
N ILE A 529 -27.06 -15.89 0.05
CA ILE A 529 -25.61 -16.03 -0.11
C ILE A 529 -25.24 -15.84 -1.57
N ALA A 530 -24.42 -14.82 -1.84
CA ALA A 530 -23.74 -14.59 -3.10
C ALA A 530 -22.27 -15.04 -2.98
N THR A 531 -21.81 -15.92 -3.87
CA THR A 531 -20.38 -16.25 -4.01
C THR A 531 -19.93 -16.14 -5.47
N LYS A 532 -18.62 -16.18 -5.69
CA LYS A 532 -17.99 -15.92 -6.99
C LYS A 532 -16.92 -16.96 -7.29
N LEU A 533 -16.82 -17.32 -8.56
CA LEU A 533 -15.81 -18.23 -9.10
C LEU A 533 -15.04 -17.56 -10.23
N VAL A 534 -13.86 -18.09 -10.53
CA VAL A 534 -13.10 -17.78 -11.74
C VAL A 534 -13.13 -18.98 -12.68
N GLY A 535 -12.93 -18.73 -13.98
CA GLY A 535 -12.82 -19.77 -14.99
C GLY A 535 -11.58 -20.66 -14.80
N SER A 536 -11.30 -21.47 -15.81
CA SER A 536 -10.15 -22.37 -15.83
C SER A 536 -8.85 -21.63 -15.50
N SER A 537 -8.13 -22.17 -14.52
CA SER A 537 -6.79 -21.70 -14.15
C SER A 537 -5.75 -22.43 -14.99
N ALA A 538 -4.68 -21.72 -15.39
CA ALA A 538 -3.50 -22.34 -15.99
C ALA A 538 -2.79 -23.30 -15.00
N ASN A 539 -3.06 -23.16 -13.70
CA ASN A 539 -2.61 -24.07 -12.66
C ASN A 539 -3.64 -25.22 -12.47
N PRO A 540 -3.33 -26.48 -12.82
CA PRO A 540 -4.25 -27.61 -12.69
C PRO A 540 -4.58 -27.97 -11.23
N PHE A 541 -3.82 -27.45 -10.26
CA PHE A 541 -4.06 -27.66 -8.83
C PHE A 541 -4.93 -26.56 -8.20
N THR A 542 -5.12 -25.42 -8.87
CA THR A 542 -6.07 -24.40 -8.43
C THR A 542 -7.44 -24.78 -8.95
N PRO A 543 -8.36 -25.25 -8.09
CA PRO A 543 -9.54 -25.85 -8.66
C PRO A 543 -10.51 -24.74 -9.05
N SER A 544 -10.87 -24.78 -10.32
CA SER A 544 -11.70 -23.82 -11.06
C SER A 544 -13.04 -24.46 -11.43
N GLY A 545 -13.97 -23.67 -11.98
CA GLY A 545 -15.26 -24.17 -12.45
C GLY A 545 -16.00 -25.04 -11.44
N ALA A 546 -16.34 -26.27 -11.84
CA ALA A 546 -17.11 -27.21 -11.02
C ALA A 546 -16.43 -27.57 -9.69
N ALA A 547 -15.13 -27.89 -9.73
CA ALA A 547 -14.39 -28.26 -8.54
C ALA A 547 -14.31 -27.08 -7.55
N SER A 548 -14.19 -25.86 -8.06
CA SER A 548 -14.25 -24.64 -7.23
C SER A 548 -15.61 -24.49 -6.56
N PHE A 549 -16.68 -24.68 -7.34
CA PHE A 549 -18.04 -24.56 -6.82
C PHE A 549 -18.36 -25.60 -5.75
N ASP A 550 -17.94 -26.85 -5.95
CA ASP A 550 -18.13 -27.92 -4.96
C ASP A 550 -17.46 -27.59 -3.63
N ARG A 551 -16.23 -27.03 -3.67
CA ARG A 551 -15.55 -26.55 -2.45
C ARG A 551 -16.24 -25.36 -1.81
N SER A 552 -16.78 -24.42 -2.58
CA SER A 552 -17.55 -23.31 -2.00
C SER A 552 -18.78 -23.81 -1.26
N LEU A 553 -19.50 -24.79 -1.80
CA LEU A 553 -20.64 -25.42 -1.12
C LEU A 553 -20.22 -26.14 0.17
N GLU A 554 -19.10 -26.85 0.15
CA GLU A 554 -18.52 -27.50 1.32
C GLU A 554 -18.15 -26.49 2.42
N ARG A 555 -17.38 -25.46 2.06
CA ARG A 555 -16.94 -24.40 2.98
C ARG A 555 -18.11 -23.62 3.58
N LEU A 556 -19.09 -23.25 2.74
CA LEU A 556 -20.31 -22.58 3.18
C LEU A 556 -21.29 -23.50 3.92
N ARG A 557 -20.97 -24.80 4.05
CA ARG A 557 -21.81 -25.83 4.67
C ARG A 557 -23.24 -25.83 4.14
N THR A 558 -23.39 -25.69 2.82
CA THR A 558 -24.71 -25.57 2.18
C THR A 558 -24.79 -26.36 0.88
N ARG A 559 -25.99 -26.83 0.53
CA ARG A 559 -26.23 -27.57 -0.74
C ARG A 559 -26.53 -26.65 -1.92
N ARG A 560 -26.79 -25.37 -1.67
CA ARG A 560 -27.20 -24.38 -2.67
C ARG A 560 -26.76 -22.98 -2.24
N VAL A 561 -26.28 -22.18 -3.20
CA VAL A 561 -26.13 -20.73 -3.02
C VAL A 561 -27.24 -19.98 -3.75
N ASP A 562 -27.52 -18.76 -3.29
CA ASP A 562 -28.59 -17.97 -3.87
C ASP A 562 -28.12 -17.32 -5.17
N LEU A 563 -26.96 -16.70 -5.17
CA LEU A 563 -26.35 -16.10 -6.35
C LEU A 563 -24.93 -16.65 -6.55
N LEU A 564 -24.66 -17.18 -7.74
CA LEU A 564 -23.29 -17.51 -8.17
C LEU A 564 -22.88 -16.53 -9.26
N GLN A 565 -21.67 -15.98 -9.15
CA GLN A 565 -21.19 -14.96 -10.07
C GLN A 565 -19.84 -15.33 -10.68
N VAL A 566 -19.60 -14.87 -11.92
CA VAL A 566 -18.27 -14.89 -12.52
C VAL A 566 -17.45 -13.70 -12.01
N HIS A 567 -16.34 -13.96 -11.32
CA HIS A 567 -15.54 -12.95 -10.65
C HIS A 567 -14.68 -12.17 -11.65
N ASN A 568 -14.80 -10.83 -11.66
CA ASN A 568 -13.99 -9.92 -12.48
C ASN A 568 -14.00 -10.26 -13.98
N LEU A 569 -15.12 -10.79 -14.46
CA LEU A 569 -15.32 -11.27 -15.84
C LEU A 569 -14.36 -12.40 -16.28
N ASN A 570 -13.66 -13.05 -15.35
CA ASN A 570 -12.72 -14.11 -15.66
C ASN A 570 -13.46 -15.42 -15.97
N GLY A 571 -13.39 -15.87 -17.23
CA GLY A 571 -13.99 -17.14 -17.65
C GLY A 571 -15.49 -17.06 -17.95
N VAL A 572 -16.03 -15.88 -18.27
CA VAL A 572 -17.46 -15.69 -18.55
C VAL A 572 -18.01 -16.69 -19.58
N ALA A 573 -17.32 -16.84 -20.71
CA ALA A 573 -17.76 -17.72 -21.80
C ALA A 573 -17.75 -19.21 -21.41
N GLU A 574 -16.88 -19.59 -20.49
CA GLU A 574 -16.74 -20.95 -19.97
C GLU A 574 -17.77 -21.24 -18.88
N LEU A 575 -17.92 -20.33 -17.92
CA LEU A 575 -18.67 -20.58 -16.70
C LEU A 575 -20.18 -20.39 -16.88
N ILE A 576 -20.63 -19.37 -17.62
CA ILE A 576 -22.07 -19.08 -17.71
C ILE A 576 -22.90 -20.27 -18.22
N PRO A 577 -22.50 -20.98 -19.30
CA PRO A 577 -23.23 -22.17 -19.73
C PRO A 577 -23.34 -23.24 -18.63
N THR A 578 -22.24 -23.50 -17.92
CA THR A 578 -22.19 -24.46 -16.81
C THR A 578 -23.07 -24.00 -15.63
N MET A 579 -23.06 -22.71 -15.31
CA MET A 579 -23.91 -22.14 -14.26
C MET A 579 -25.40 -22.27 -14.61
N GLN A 580 -25.79 -22.18 -15.89
CA GLN A 580 -27.17 -22.43 -16.31
C GLN A 580 -27.59 -23.87 -16.03
N GLU A 581 -26.70 -24.85 -16.22
CA GLU A 581 -26.95 -26.24 -15.84
C GLU A 581 -27.11 -26.39 -14.33
N TRP A 582 -26.25 -25.75 -13.53
CA TRP A 582 -26.38 -25.76 -12.07
C TRP A 582 -27.65 -25.05 -11.57
N LYS A 583 -28.11 -24.01 -12.27
CA LYS A 583 -29.39 -23.35 -11.98
C LYS A 583 -30.55 -24.29 -12.25
N LYS A 584 -30.55 -25.00 -13.40
CA LYS A 584 -31.55 -26.04 -13.71
C LYS A 584 -31.53 -27.19 -12.70
N ALA A 585 -30.34 -27.58 -12.23
CA ALA A 585 -30.16 -28.60 -11.19
C ALA A 585 -30.51 -28.11 -9.77
N GLY A 586 -30.89 -26.84 -9.60
CA GLY A 586 -31.26 -26.27 -8.29
C GLY A 586 -30.09 -26.03 -7.34
N ARG A 587 -28.84 -26.12 -7.82
CA ARG A 587 -27.62 -25.86 -7.03
C ARG A 587 -27.32 -24.36 -6.86
N ILE A 588 -27.87 -23.52 -7.73
CA ILE A 588 -27.85 -22.06 -7.63
C ILE A 588 -29.25 -21.51 -7.98
N ARG A 589 -29.62 -20.33 -7.47
CA ARG A 589 -30.91 -19.68 -7.83
C ARG A 589 -30.74 -18.60 -8.90
N TYR A 590 -29.64 -17.87 -8.86
CA TYR A 590 -29.34 -16.73 -9.73
C TYR A 590 -27.91 -16.80 -10.28
N ILE A 591 -27.72 -16.24 -11.47
CA ILE A 591 -26.45 -16.15 -12.19
C ILE A 591 -26.06 -14.68 -12.32
N GLY A 592 -24.80 -14.37 -12.04
CA GLY A 592 -24.27 -13.02 -12.26
C GLY A 592 -22.83 -12.96 -12.76
N ALA A 593 -22.35 -11.74 -12.95
CA ALA A 593 -20.97 -11.43 -13.27
C ALA A 593 -20.54 -10.16 -12.53
N THR A 594 -19.26 -10.04 -12.22
CA THR A 594 -18.75 -8.92 -11.43
C THR A 594 -17.61 -8.18 -12.12
N THR A 595 -17.47 -6.90 -11.81
CA THR A 595 -16.22 -6.12 -11.96
C THR A 595 -16.18 -5.03 -10.89
N SER A 596 -14.99 -4.59 -10.51
CA SER A 596 -14.79 -3.39 -9.66
C SER A 596 -13.91 -2.35 -10.34
N ARG A 597 -13.74 -2.47 -11.66
CA ARG A 597 -12.79 -1.70 -12.45
C ARG A 597 -13.54 -0.99 -13.56
N VAL A 598 -13.52 0.34 -13.54
CA VAL A 598 -14.04 1.20 -14.63
C VAL A 598 -13.53 0.75 -16.01
N ALA A 599 -12.25 0.37 -16.11
CA ALA A 599 -11.65 -0.12 -17.36
C ALA A 599 -12.35 -1.37 -17.96
N GLN A 600 -13.09 -2.15 -17.16
CA GLN A 600 -13.83 -3.32 -17.60
C GLN A 600 -15.32 -3.02 -17.87
N HIS A 601 -15.81 -1.79 -17.68
CA HIS A 601 -17.24 -1.48 -17.84
C HIS A 601 -17.73 -1.73 -19.27
N ALA A 602 -16.93 -1.41 -20.29
CA ALA A 602 -17.23 -1.75 -21.69
C ALA A 602 -17.38 -3.26 -21.91
N GLN A 603 -16.53 -4.06 -21.26
CA GLN A 603 -16.62 -5.52 -21.31
C GLN A 603 -17.84 -6.04 -20.54
N MET A 604 -18.17 -5.45 -19.38
CA MET A 604 -19.38 -5.78 -18.62
C MET A 604 -20.64 -5.56 -19.46
N LEU A 605 -20.73 -4.44 -20.19
CA LEU A 605 -21.84 -4.18 -21.11
C LEU A 605 -21.96 -5.26 -22.20
N GLN A 606 -20.84 -5.70 -22.77
CA GLN A 606 -20.84 -6.81 -23.74
C GLN A 606 -21.33 -8.12 -23.10
N VAL A 607 -20.92 -8.41 -21.86
CA VAL A 607 -21.37 -9.60 -21.12
C VAL A 607 -22.87 -9.54 -20.82
N MET A 608 -23.36 -8.42 -20.32
CA MET A 608 -24.79 -8.18 -20.10
C MET A 608 -25.60 -8.26 -21.40
N HIS A 609 -24.99 -7.87 -22.53
CA HIS A 609 -25.62 -7.98 -23.83
C HIS A 609 -25.76 -9.45 -24.26
N ASN A 610 -24.69 -10.22 -24.10
CA ASN A 610 -24.53 -11.55 -24.70
C ASN A 610 -25.05 -12.70 -23.84
N TYR A 611 -25.19 -12.50 -22.53
CA TYR A 611 -25.56 -13.56 -21.59
C TYR A 611 -26.80 -13.22 -20.77
N PRO A 612 -27.67 -14.21 -20.46
CA PRO A 612 -28.87 -14.00 -19.65
C PRO A 612 -28.51 -13.99 -18.15
N LEU A 613 -28.01 -12.84 -17.67
CA LEU A 613 -27.68 -12.62 -16.26
C LEU A 613 -28.93 -12.25 -15.46
N ASP A 614 -29.00 -12.74 -14.21
CA ASP A 614 -29.96 -12.26 -13.22
C ASP A 614 -29.40 -11.06 -12.43
N PHE A 615 -28.09 -11.03 -12.24
CA PHE A 615 -27.38 -10.01 -11.47
C PHE A 615 -26.09 -9.55 -12.15
N ILE A 616 -25.71 -8.31 -11.84
CA ILE A 616 -24.33 -7.84 -11.93
C ILE A 616 -23.87 -7.31 -10.58
N GLN A 617 -22.56 -7.32 -10.36
CA GLN A 617 -21.92 -6.59 -9.27
C GLN A 617 -20.90 -5.61 -9.84
N VAL A 618 -21.05 -4.32 -9.52
CA VAL A 618 -20.23 -3.23 -10.08
C VAL A 618 -19.90 -2.17 -9.04
N ASP A 619 -18.78 -1.47 -9.24
CA ASP A 619 -18.34 -0.38 -8.39
C ASP A 619 -19.22 0.85 -8.59
N TYR A 620 -19.87 1.32 -7.53
CA TYR A 620 -20.71 2.52 -7.57
C TYR A 620 -20.73 3.21 -6.20
N SER A 621 -20.39 4.50 -6.20
CA SER A 621 -20.38 5.35 -4.99
C SER A 621 -20.67 6.81 -5.34
N ILE A 622 -20.77 7.68 -4.33
CA ILE A 622 -20.95 9.11 -4.58
C ILE A 622 -19.75 9.75 -5.29
N ALA A 623 -18.55 9.17 -5.17
CA ALA A 623 -17.33 9.69 -5.80
C ALA A 623 -16.98 8.98 -7.11
N ASN A 624 -17.54 7.79 -7.35
CA ASN A 624 -17.38 7.05 -8.59
C ASN A 624 -18.75 6.70 -9.16
N ARG A 625 -19.18 7.50 -10.14
CA ARG A 625 -20.52 7.44 -10.74
C ARG A 625 -20.50 6.84 -12.15
N ASP A 626 -19.36 6.32 -12.62
CA ASP A 626 -19.14 5.84 -13.99
C ASP A 626 -20.19 4.79 -14.40
N ALA A 627 -20.48 3.82 -13.51
CA ALA A 627 -21.52 2.82 -13.75
C ALA A 627 -22.92 3.41 -14.02
N ALA A 628 -23.24 4.60 -13.51
CA ALA A 628 -24.53 5.24 -13.72
C ALA A 628 -24.72 5.79 -15.14
N GLU A 629 -23.64 5.96 -15.92
CA GLU A 629 -23.73 6.48 -17.28
C GLU A 629 -24.34 5.45 -18.25
N ALA A 630 -23.92 4.18 -18.15
CA ALA A 630 -24.31 3.15 -19.11
C ALA A 630 -24.71 1.82 -18.46
N ILE A 631 -23.99 1.34 -17.44
CA ILE A 631 -24.24 0.02 -16.84
C ILE A 631 -25.60 -0.01 -16.12
N LEU A 632 -25.86 0.96 -15.23
CA LEU A 632 -27.09 0.96 -14.43
C LEU A 632 -28.35 1.15 -15.30
N PRO A 633 -28.39 2.08 -16.28
CA PRO A 633 -29.51 2.16 -17.23
C PRO A 633 -29.71 0.85 -18.01
N PHE A 634 -28.62 0.22 -18.48
CA PHE A 634 -28.72 -1.03 -19.24
C PHE A 634 -29.19 -2.20 -18.38
N ALA A 635 -28.79 -2.25 -17.11
CA ALA A 635 -29.28 -3.24 -16.15
C ALA A 635 -30.79 -3.10 -15.91
N GLU A 636 -31.30 -1.87 -15.80
CA GLU A 636 -32.73 -1.60 -15.65
C GLU A 636 -33.52 -2.04 -16.90
N GLU A 637 -33.04 -1.67 -18.09
CA GLU A 637 -33.63 -2.10 -19.38
C GLU A 637 -33.71 -3.63 -19.49
N ARG A 638 -32.62 -4.32 -19.13
CA ARG A 638 -32.51 -5.78 -19.20
C ARG A 638 -33.13 -6.51 -18.02
N ARG A 639 -33.69 -5.79 -17.04
CA ARG A 639 -34.22 -6.37 -15.78
C ARG A 639 -33.17 -7.24 -15.06
N ILE A 640 -31.98 -6.69 -14.89
CA ILE A 640 -30.86 -7.30 -14.16
C ILE A 640 -30.73 -6.63 -12.79
N GLY A 641 -30.61 -7.43 -11.72
CA GLY A 641 -30.35 -6.92 -10.38
C GLY A 641 -28.91 -6.40 -10.24
N VAL A 642 -28.70 -5.38 -9.42
CA VAL A 642 -27.37 -4.78 -9.23
C VAL A 642 -26.95 -4.84 -7.77
N LEU A 643 -25.81 -5.48 -7.50
CA LEU A 643 -25.06 -5.37 -6.26
C LEU A 643 -23.99 -4.28 -6.40
N ALA A 644 -24.07 -3.21 -5.61
CA ALA A 644 -23.06 -2.16 -5.61
C ALA A 644 -21.94 -2.51 -4.62
N ASN A 645 -20.73 -2.74 -5.14
CA ASN A 645 -19.55 -2.93 -4.32
C ASN A 645 -18.74 -1.62 -4.22
N LEU A 646 -17.78 -1.59 -3.29
CA LEU A 646 -16.97 -0.42 -2.97
C LEU A 646 -17.77 0.88 -2.68
N PRO A 647 -18.92 0.85 -1.96
CA PRO A 647 -19.74 2.05 -1.74
C PRO A 647 -19.02 3.16 -0.95
N PHE A 648 -17.91 2.82 -0.27
CA PHE A 648 -17.06 3.74 0.49
C PHE A 648 -15.68 4.01 -0.15
N GLY A 649 -15.40 3.49 -1.35
CA GLY A 649 -14.10 3.63 -2.02
C GLY A 649 -12.92 3.15 -1.16
N HIS A 650 -12.97 1.91 -0.66
CA HIS A 650 -11.99 1.36 0.31
C HIS A 650 -11.81 2.24 1.56
N ALA A 651 -12.94 2.66 2.13
CA ALA A 651 -13.04 3.58 3.27
C ALA A 651 -12.44 4.98 3.05
N THR A 652 -12.00 5.33 1.84
CA THR A 652 -11.45 6.66 1.51
C THR A 652 -12.50 7.75 1.73
N LEU A 653 -13.75 7.50 1.33
CA LEU A 653 -14.84 8.46 1.46
C LEU A 653 -15.20 8.72 2.93
N LEU A 654 -15.13 7.69 3.77
CA LEU A 654 -15.34 7.83 5.22
C LEU A 654 -14.21 8.62 5.88
N ARG A 655 -12.94 8.37 5.49
CA ARG A 655 -11.78 9.13 6.00
C ARG A 655 -11.86 10.62 5.63
N GLN A 656 -12.24 10.92 4.39
CA GLN A 656 -12.45 12.29 3.91
C GLN A 656 -13.53 13.04 4.72
N ALA A 657 -14.52 12.32 5.22
CA ALA A 657 -15.66 12.89 5.92
C ALA A 657 -15.53 12.89 7.45
N ALA A 658 -14.53 12.21 8.03
CA ALA A 658 -14.44 11.90 9.46
C ALA A 658 -14.55 13.13 10.38
N ASP A 659 -13.90 14.23 10.03
CA ASP A 659 -13.88 15.46 10.86
C ASP A 659 -15.01 16.45 10.52
N ARG A 660 -15.95 16.06 9.66
CA ARG A 660 -16.99 16.94 9.15
C ARG A 660 -18.34 16.61 9.74
N LYS A 661 -19.12 17.65 10.03
CA LYS A 661 -20.53 17.49 10.37
C LYS A 661 -21.34 17.17 9.12
N LEU A 662 -22.32 16.29 9.28
CA LEU A 662 -23.34 16.06 8.25
C LEU A 662 -24.07 17.37 7.91
N PRO A 663 -24.50 17.57 6.65
CA PRO A 663 -25.33 18.70 6.33
C PRO A 663 -26.64 18.64 7.13
N PRO A 664 -27.20 19.77 7.60
CA PRO A 664 -28.41 19.77 8.44
C PRO A 664 -29.61 19.04 7.79
N TRP A 665 -29.72 19.08 6.46
CA TRP A 665 -30.78 18.41 5.70
C TRP A 665 -30.60 16.89 5.58
N ALA A 666 -29.49 16.30 6.05
CA ALA A 666 -29.32 14.85 6.08
C ALA A 666 -30.40 14.16 6.96
N ALA A 667 -30.88 14.85 8.00
CA ALA A 667 -31.99 14.35 8.83
C ALA A 667 -33.31 14.20 8.04
N ASP A 668 -33.50 14.93 6.93
CA ASP A 668 -34.70 14.83 6.09
C ASP A 668 -34.80 13.47 5.38
N ILE A 669 -33.68 12.75 5.28
CA ILE A 669 -33.57 11.39 4.73
C ILE A 669 -33.11 10.38 5.78
N ASP A 670 -33.36 10.66 7.07
CA ASP A 670 -33.06 9.76 8.19
C ASP A 670 -31.58 9.31 8.22
N VAL A 671 -30.64 10.21 7.90
CA VAL A 671 -29.20 9.96 7.95
C VAL A 671 -28.62 10.54 9.23
N ALA A 672 -27.97 9.68 10.02
CA ALA A 672 -27.30 10.02 11.27
C ALA A 672 -25.76 9.90 11.21
N SER A 673 -25.21 9.24 10.19
CA SER A 673 -23.76 9.09 9.99
C SER A 673 -23.33 9.30 8.54
N TRP A 674 -22.03 9.51 8.30
CA TRP A 674 -21.48 9.55 6.94
C TRP A 674 -21.60 8.21 6.21
N ALA A 675 -21.50 7.09 6.92
CA ALA A 675 -21.72 5.77 6.32
C ALA A 675 -23.15 5.65 5.79
N GLN A 676 -24.14 6.07 6.61
CA GLN A 676 -25.54 6.11 6.18
C GLN A 676 -25.77 7.07 5.00
N TYR A 677 -25.13 8.24 5.01
CA TYR A 677 -25.20 9.20 3.89
C TYR A 677 -24.75 8.56 2.58
N LEU A 678 -23.56 7.96 2.58
CA LEU A 678 -22.95 7.36 1.39
C LEU A 678 -23.73 6.15 0.90
N LEU A 679 -24.19 5.28 1.82
CA LEU A 679 -24.97 4.11 1.46
C LEU A 679 -26.35 4.49 0.93
N LYS A 680 -27.07 5.44 1.56
CA LYS A 680 -28.39 5.89 1.09
C LYS A 680 -28.32 6.51 -0.30
N TYR A 681 -27.25 7.24 -0.62
CA TYR A 681 -27.03 7.69 -1.99
C TYR A 681 -27.03 6.51 -2.97
N VAL A 682 -26.19 5.49 -2.71
CA VAL A 682 -26.05 4.29 -3.56
C VAL A 682 -27.37 3.54 -3.70
N ILE A 683 -28.01 3.15 -2.59
CA ILE A 683 -29.22 2.32 -2.64
C ILE A 683 -30.46 3.08 -3.09
N SER A 684 -30.42 4.41 -3.16
CA SER A 684 -31.54 5.18 -3.68
C SER A 684 -31.63 5.19 -5.21
N HIS A 685 -30.55 4.82 -5.90
CA HIS A 685 -30.58 4.67 -7.35
C HIS A 685 -31.58 3.56 -7.75
N PRO A 686 -32.51 3.79 -8.70
CA PRO A 686 -33.55 2.81 -9.05
C PRO A 686 -32.99 1.43 -9.44
N ALA A 687 -31.95 1.40 -10.28
CA ALA A 687 -31.31 0.17 -10.72
C ALA A 687 -30.56 -0.61 -9.63
N VAL A 688 -30.09 0.05 -8.55
CA VAL A 688 -29.31 -0.63 -7.50
C VAL A 688 -30.24 -1.47 -6.61
N THR A 689 -30.03 -2.78 -6.57
CA THR A 689 -30.83 -3.70 -5.76
C THR A 689 -30.32 -3.76 -4.31
N CYS A 690 -29.01 -3.85 -4.13
CA CYS A 690 -28.37 -3.92 -2.81
C CYS A 690 -26.95 -3.33 -2.84
N ALA A 691 -26.50 -2.71 -1.75
CA ALA A 691 -25.11 -2.33 -1.55
C ALA A 691 -24.44 -3.23 -0.52
N ILE A 692 -23.18 -3.61 -0.75
CA ILE A 692 -22.45 -4.59 0.07
C ILE A 692 -21.17 -3.97 0.68
N PRO A 693 -21.30 -3.10 1.71
CA PRO A 693 -20.13 -2.58 2.41
C PRO A 693 -19.39 -3.69 3.18
N GLY A 694 -18.05 -3.63 3.18
CA GLY A 694 -17.21 -4.49 4.02
C GLY A 694 -16.98 -3.90 5.41
N SER A 695 -16.93 -4.75 6.42
CA SER A 695 -16.57 -4.42 7.81
C SER A 695 -16.35 -5.69 8.62
N THR A 696 -15.57 -5.64 9.70
CA THR A 696 -15.40 -6.69 10.72
C THR A 696 -15.65 -6.14 12.13
N ARG A 697 -16.51 -5.12 12.23
CA ARG A 697 -16.84 -4.43 13.48
C ARG A 697 -18.35 -4.33 13.59
N LEU A 698 -18.87 -4.92 14.66
CA LEU A 698 -20.31 -4.96 14.95
C LEU A 698 -20.98 -3.57 14.92
N SER A 699 -20.32 -2.54 15.42
CA SER A 699 -20.85 -1.16 15.41
C SER A 699 -21.02 -0.61 13.99
N HIS A 700 -20.08 -0.90 13.09
CA HIS A 700 -20.18 -0.52 11.68
C HIS A 700 -21.29 -1.31 10.98
N LEU A 701 -21.44 -2.61 11.27
CA LEU A 701 -22.54 -3.40 10.73
C LEU A 701 -23.89 -2.74 11.09
N VAL A 702 -24.09 -2.43 12.38
CA VAL A 702 -25.34 -1.81 12.85
C VAL A 702 -25.59 -0.47 12.16
N ASP A 703 -24.56 0.38 12.02
CA ASP A 703 -24.67 1.68 11.36
C ASP A 703 -24.95 1.56 9.85
N ASN A 704 -24.26 0.65 9.16
CA ASN A 704 -24.48 0.37 7.75
C ASN A 704 -25.90 -0.16 7.50
N GLN A 705 -26.38 -1.08 8.33
CA GLN A 705 -27.73 -1.64 8.22
C GLN A 705 -28.82 -0.60 8.51
N ALA A 706 -28.54 0.41 9.34
CA ALA A 706 -29.45 1.53 9.56
C ALA A 706 -29.65 2.38 8.29
N ALA A 707 -28.67 2.42 7.36
CA ALA A 707 -28.82 3.09 6.08
C ALA A 707 -29.92 2.48 5.20
N GLY A 708 -30.20 1.18 5.37
CA GLY A 708 -31.24 0.45 4.67
C GLY A 708 -32.65 0.68 5.24
N ARG A 709 -32.87 1.71 6.06
CA ARG A 709 -34.16 1.95 6.74
C ARG A 709 -34.66 3.38 6.57
N GLY A 710 -35.97 3.56 6.66
CA GLY A 710 -36.62 4.88 6.57
C GLY A 710 -36.63 5.46 5.15
N ARG A 711 -36.61 6.80 5.05
CA ARG A 711 -36.74 7.51 3.77
C ARG A 711 -35.50 7.35 2.90
N LEU A 712 -35.70 7.05 1.63
CA LEU A 712 -34.63 7.06 0.63
C LEU A 712 -34.61 8.40 -0.12
N PRO A 713 -33.41 8.91 -0.50
CA PRO A 713 -33.29 10.02 -1.43
C PRO A 713 -34.05 9.76 -2.75
N ASP A 714 -34.79 10.76 -3.24
CA ASP A 714 -35.25 10.77 -4.63
C ASP A 714 -34.14 11.28 -5.57
N ALA A 715 -34.44 11.43 -6.87
CA ALA A 715 -33.47 11.91 -7.84
C ALA A 715 -32.97 13.34 -7.54
N ALA A 716 -33.85 14.22 -7.07
CA ALA A 716 -33.48 15.59 -6.73
C ALA A 716 -32.59 15.64 -5.48
N MET A 717 -32.89 14.82 -4.47
CA MET A 717 -32.09 14.68 -3.27
C MET A 717 -30.73 14.04 -3.58
N ARG A 718 -30.66 13.01 -4.44
CA ARG A 718 -29.37 12.46 -4.90
C ARG A 718 -28.53 13.55 -5.56
N ARG A 719 -29.11 14.37 -6.45
CA ARG A 719 -28.37 15.46 -7.07
C ARG A 719 -27.87 16.49 -6.05
N LYS A 720 -28.69 16.83 -5.06
CA LYS A 720 -28.27 17.69 -3.93
C LYS A 720 -27.11 17.07 -3.14
N MET A 721 -27.12 15.74 -2.95
CA MET A 721 -26.02 15.02 -2.29
C MET A 721 -24.74 15.06 -3.11
N GLU A 722 -24.83 14.88 -4.42
CA GLU A 722 -23.73 15.00 -5.38
C GLU A 722 -23.14 16.41 -5.36
N ASP A 723 -23.98 17.44 -5.52
CA ASP A 723 -23.53 18.83 -5.53
C ASP A 723 -22.88 19.21 -4.19
N TYR A 724 -23.43 18.75 -3.05
CA TYR A 724 -22.82 18.96 -1.73
C TYR A 724 -21.48 18.25 -1.61
N TRP A 725 -21.36 17.03 -2.14
CA TRP A 725 -20.11 16.30 -2.19
C TRP A 725 -19.12 17.08 -3.07
N ASP A 726 -19.43 17.34 -4.32
CA ASP A 726 -18.47 17.91 -5.28
C ASP A 726 -18.04 19.35 -4.92
N ALA A 727 -18.92 20.15 -4.30
CA ALA A 727 -18.60 21.51 -3.87
C ALA A 727 -17.63 21.57 -2.68
N LYS A 728 -17.52 20.49 -1.91
CA LYS A 728 -16.57 20.40 -0.81
C LYS A 728 -15.26 19.85 -1.38
N ARG A 729 -14.18 20.63 -1.26
CA ARG A 729 -12.82 20.05 -1.37
C ARG A 729 -12.67 19.09 -0.19
N TRP A 730 -12.92 17.79 -0.42
CA TRP A 730 -12.91 16.74 0.61
C TRP A 730 -11.53 16.48 1.15
#